data_AF-A0A2K5K614-F1
#
_entry.id   AF-A0A2K5K614-F1
#
_cell.length_a   1.000
_cell.length_b   1.000
_cell.length_c   1.000
_cell.angle_alpha   90.00
_cell.angle_beta   90.00
_cell.angle_gamma   90.00
#
_symmetry.space_group_name_H-M   'P 1'
#
loop_
_entity.id
_entity.type
_entity.pdbx_description
1 polymer ?
#
loop_
_entity_poly.entity_id
_entity_poly.type
_entity_poly.pdbx_seq_one_letter_code
_entity_poly.pdbx_strand_id
1 'polypeptide(L)'
;MAAEGALCGFVYLEGTAWAVPEDTEPLAPCTLGHGNHRESSPFLSPLEASRGSDYYDRNLALFEEELDIRPKVSSLLGKLVSYTNLTQGAKEHEEAESGEGTRRRAAEAPSMGTLMGVYLPCLQNIFGVILFLRLTWMVGTAGVLQALLIVLICCCCTLLTAISMSAIATNGVVPAGGSYFMISRSLGPEFGGAVGLCFYLGTTFAAAMYILGAIEILLTYIAPPAAIFYPLGAHDTSNATLNNMRVYGTIFLTFMTLVVFVGVKYVNKFASLFLACVIISILSIYAGGIKSIFDPPVFPVCMLGNRTLSRDQFDICAKTAVVDNETVATRLWSFFCHSPNLTTDSCDPYFLLNNVTEIPGIPGAAAGVLQENLWSAYLEKGDIVEKHGLPSADAPSLKESLPLYVVADIATSFTVLVGIFFPSVTGIMAGSNRSGDLRDAQKSIPVGTILAIITTSLVYFSSVVLFGACIEGVVLRDKYGDGVSRNLVVGTLAWPSPWVIVIGSFFSTCGAGLQSLTGAPRLLQAIAKDNIIPFLRVFGHGKVNGEPTWALLLTALIAELGILIASLDMVAPILSMFFLMCYLFVNLACAVQTLLRTPNWRPRFKYYHCFARSPWKPGLGLKLEMGPGSRGTVGGLGTLLSSPPVGLSWPEKTGWG
;
A
#
# COMPACT_ATOMS: atom_id res chain seq x y z
N MET A 1 43.09 -38.40 -12.81
CA MET A 1 43.40 -39.51 -13.74
C MET A 1 42.28 -39.47 -14.79
N ALA A 2 42.42 -38.83 -15.95
CA ALA A 2 43.49 -38.84 -16.97
C ALA A 2 43.34 -40.00 -17.98
N ALA A 3 43.01 -39.63 -19.23
CA ALA A 3 42.96 -40.35 -20.52
C ALA A 3 41.86 -39.64 -21.36
N GLU A 4 42.08 -38.81 -22.39
CA GLU A 4 43.05 -38.74 -23.51
C GLU A 4 42.98 -39.86 -24.56
N GLY A 5 43.12 -39.47 -25.85
CA GLY A 5 43.30 -40.34 -27.03
C GLY A 5 41.99 -40.61 -27.82
N ALA A 6 41.70 -40.17 -29.06
CA ALA A 6 42.41 -39.61 -30.23
C ALA A 6 42.59 -40.56 -31.44
N LEU A 7 41.99 -40.15 -32.59
CA LEU A 7 42.36 -40.37 -34.01
C LEU A 7 42.15 -41.70 -34.80
N CYS A 8 42.00 -41.48 -36.13
CA CYS A 8 42.08 -42.38 -37.31
C CYS A 8 41.01 -43.48 -37.52
N GLY A 9 40.46 -43.75 -38.71
CA GLY A 9 40.73 -43.27 -40.08
C GLY A 9 40.71 -44.41 -41.13
N PHE A 10 39.80 -44.33 -42.12
CA PHE A 10 39.74 -45.06 -43.43
C PHE A 10 39.46 -46.59 -43.50
N VAL A 11 38.54 -47.02 -44.39
CA VAL A 11 38.79 -47.59 -45.76
C VAL A 11 37.49 -48.08 -46.45
N TYR A 12 37.30 -47.65 -47.73
CA TYR A 12 36.54 -48.16 -48.91
C TYR A 12 35.39 -49.21 -48.88
N LEU A 13 34.37 -48.95 -49.74
CA LEU A 13 34.01 -49.80 -50.89
C LEU A 13 33.13 -49.06 -51.95
N GLU A 14 33.35 -49.43 -53.21
CA GLU A 14 32.85 -48.95 -54.52
C GLU A 14 31.35 -49.23 -54.79
N GLY A 15 30.65 -48.70 -55.83
CA GLY A 15 31.00 -47.71 -56.87
C GLY A 15 29.96 -47.64 -58.03
N THR A 16 30.04 -46.61 -58.91
CA THR A 16 29.50 -46.50 -60.32
C THR A 16 27.96 -46.68 -60.59
N ALA A 17 27.26 -46.05 -61.56
CA ALA A 17 27.60 -45.28 -62.78
C ALA A 17 26.44 -44.36 -63.31
N TRP A 18 26.82 -43.17 -63.86
CA TRP A 18 26.33 -42.41 -65.05
C TRP A 18 24.88 -42.48 -65.61
N ALA A 19 24.24 -41.30 -65.87
CA ALA A 19 23.68 -40.83 -67.18
C ALA A 19 22.72 -39.59 -67.10
N VAL A 20 22.58 -38.85 -68.22
CA VAL A 20 21.97 -37.50 -68.48
C VAL A 20 21.71 -37.39 -70.02
N PRO A 21 20.79 -36.59 -70.68
CA PRO A 21 19.98 -35.40 -70.30
C PRO A 21 18.47 -35.39 -70.78
N GLU A 22 17.87 -34.19 -70.93
CA GLU A 22 16.97 -33.68 -72.02
C GLU A 22 15.41 -33.56 -71.89
N ASP A 23 14.97 -32.30 -71.75
CA ASP A 23 14.07 -31.49 -72.61
C ASP A 23 12.53 -31.67 -72.80
N THR A 24 11.94 -30.53 -73.23
CA THR A 24 10.65 -30.24 -73.90
C THR A 24 9.32 -29.99 -73.11
N GLU A 25 8.91 -28.71 -73.11
CA GLU A 25 7.52 -28.22 -73.30
C GLU A 25 6.91 -28.72 -74.65
N PRO A 26 5.59 -28.63 -75.00
CA PRO A 26 4.67 -27.49 -74.72
C PRO A 26 3.13 -27.78 -74.70
N LEU A 27 2.34 -26.69 -74.82
CA LEU A 27 0.96 -26.56 -75.35
C LEU A 27 -0.27 -26.74 -74.43
N ALA A 28 -1.09 -25.68 -74.39
CA ALA A 28 -2.55 -25.70 -74.15
C ALA A 28 -3.30 -25.89 -75.50
N PRO A 29 -4.62 -26.24 -75.53
CA PRO A 29 -5.64 -25.20 -75.39
C PRO A 29 -7.02 -25.64 -74.81
N CYS A 30 -7.93 -24.66 -74.73
CA CYS A 30 -9.31 -24.66 -74.22
C CYS A 30 -10.28 -25.70 -74.83
N THR A 31 -11.39 -26.03 -74.12
CA THR A 31 -12.77 -25.86 -74.65
C THR A 31 -13.91 -26.01 -73.62
N LEU A 32 -15.03 -25.35 -73.95
CA LEU A 32 -16.41 -25.29 -73.40
C LEU A 32 -16.98 -26.44 -72.54
N GLY A 33 -17.88 -26.07 -71.61
CA GLY A 33 -18.95 -26.96 -71.10
C GLY A 33 -19.82 -26.36 -69.97
N HIS A 34 -21.08 -26.03 -70.24
CA HIS A 34 -22.08 -25.66 -69.21
C HIS A 34 -22.44 -26.86 -68.30
N GLY A 35 -22.71 -26.61 -67.02
CA GLY A 35 -23.33 -27.61 -66.13
C GLY A 35 -23.63 -27.04 -64.74
N ASN A 36 -24.90 -26.99 -64.35
CA ASN A 36 -25.38 -26.31 -63.14
C ASN A 36 -25.57 -27.28 -61.94
N HIS A 37 -25.68 -26.72 -60.73
CA HIS A 37 -26.10 -27.31 -59.45
C HIS A 37 -25.13 -28.21 -58.64
N ARG A 38 -24.72 -27.66 -57.48
CA ARG A 38 -24.63 -28.26 -56.13
C ARG A 38 -24.98 -29.76 -56.08
N GLU A 39 -24.16 -30.66 -55.53
CA GLU A 39 -23.72 -30.72 -54.13
C GLU A 39 -22.76 -31.92 -53.98
N SER A 40 -21.67 -31.78 -53.21
CA SER A 40 -20.84 -32.91 -52.77
C SER A 40 -19.99 -32.47 -51.58
N SER A 41 -20.21 -33.08 -50.42
CA SER A 41 -19.07 -33.42 -49.57
C SER A 41 -18.33 -34.59 -50.25
N PRO A 42 -17.00 -34.64 -50.16
CA PRO A 42 -16.45 -35.57 -49.17
C PRO A 42 -15.13 -35.16 -48.52
N PHE A 43 -14.93 -35.79 -47.36
CA PHE A 43 -13.68 -36.21 -46.72
C PHE A 43 -12.35 -36.04 -47.47
N LEU A 44 -11.39 -35.53 -46.70
CA LEU A 44 -9.97 -35.36 -47.03
C LEU A 44 -9.28 -36.66 -47.47
N SER A 45 -8.45 -36.58 -48.50
CA SER A 45 -7.41 -37.57 -48.79
C SER A 45 -6.11 -37.21 -48.04
N PRO A 46 -5.41 -38.14 -47.38
CA PRO A 46 -4.32 -37.82 -46.46
C PRO A 46 -2.96 -37.70 -47.15
N LEU A 47 -2.73 -36.63 -47.95
CA LEU A 47 -1.39 -36.38 -48.53
C LEU A 47 -0.98 -34.91 -48.72
N GLU A 48 -1.59 -33.94 -48.02
CA GLU A 48 -1.13 -32.53 -48.04
C GLU A 48 -0.95 -31.90 -46.64
N ALA A 49 -0.62 -32.73 -45.65
CA ALA A 49 -0.52 -32.35 -44.23
C ALA A 49 0.73 -31.50 -43.85
N SER A 50 1.37 -30.78 -44.79
CA SER A 50 2.64 -30.07 -44.53
C SER A 50 2.81 -28.69 -45.19
N ARG A 51 1.76 -28.08 -45.75
CA ARG A 51 1.90 -26.73 -46.39
C ARG A 51 0.69 -25.78 -46.28
N GLY A 52 -0.21 -26.01 -45.31
CA GLY A 52 -1.50 -25.30 -45.21
C GLY A 52 -1.73 -24.42 -43.97
N SER A 53 -0.69 -23.94 -43.27
CA SER A 53 -0.88 -23.19 -42.01
C SER A 53 -1.30 -21.71 -42.18
N ASP A 54 -1.09 -21.11 -43.36
CA ASP A 54 -1.25 -19.66 -43.56
C ASP A 54 -2.67 -19.21 -44.01
N TYR A 55 -3.61 -20.16 -44.18
CA TYR A 55 -4.94 -19.86 -44.75
C TYR A 55 -6.10 -19.81 -43.76
N TYR A 56 -5.90 -20.21 -42.49
CA TYR A 56 -6.97 -20.21 -41.48
C TYR A 56 -7.12 -18.88 -40.72
N ASP A 57 -6.06 -18.10 -40.54
CA ASP A 57 -6.13 -16.83 -39.79
C ASP A 57 -6.91 -15.72 -40.51
N ARG A 58 -6.92 -15.71 -41.85
CA ARG A 58 -7.50 -14.58 -42.60
C ARG A 58 -9.03 -14.52 -42.58
N ASN A 59 -9.70 -15.57 -42.08
CA ASN A 59 -11.15 -15.61 -41.89
C ASN A 59 -11.58 -15.36 -40.44
N LEU A 60 -10.66 -15.24 -39.47
CA LEU A 60 -10.99 -14.96 -38.07
C LEU A 60 -11.35 -13.48 -37.84
N ALA A 61 -10.86 -12.58 -38.70
CA ALA A 61 -11.16 -11.14 -38.65
C ALA A 61 -12.66 -10.82 -38.82
N LEU A 62 -13.45 -11.71 -39.41
CA LEU A 62 -14.90 -11.51 -39.61
C LEU A 62 -15.73 -11.93 -38.38
N PHE A 63 -15.13 -12.61 -37.40
CA PHE A 63 -15.77 -12.92 -36.11
C PHE A 63 -15.43 -11.91 -35.01
N GLU A 64 -14.50 -10.99 -35.24
CA GLU A 64 -14.12 -9.97 -34.24
C GLU A 64 -15.17 -8.84 -34.14
N GLU A 65 -15.94 -8.59 -35.21
CA GLU A 65 -17.12 -7.69 -35.17
C GLU A 65 -18.35 -8.32 -34.46
N GLU A 66 -18.47 -9.64 -34.40
CA GLU A 66 -19.63 -10.31 -33.78
C GLU A 66 -19.48 -10.50 -32.25
N LEU A 67 -18.33 -10.13 -31.69
CA LEU A 67 -18.01 -10.23 -30.26
C LEU A 67 -18.67 -9.13 -29.39
N ASP A 68 -19.21 -8.07 -30.00
CA ASP A 68 -19.83 -6.93 -29.30
C ASP A 68 -21.27 -7.24 -28.78
N ILE A 69 -21.81 -8.42 -29.07
CA ILE A 69 -23.18 -8.85 -28.71
C ILE A 69 -23.22 -9.64 -27.37
N ARG A 70 -22.08 -10.13 -26.87
CA ARG A 70 -22.02 -10.77 -25.52
C ARG A 70 -21.91 -9.70 -24.43
N PRO A 71 -22.53 -9.88 -23.25
CA PRO A 71 -22.56 -8.85 -22.22
C PRO A 71 -21.15 -8.46 -21.79
N LYS A 72 -20.84 -7.16 -21.85
CA LYS A 72 -19.50 -6.58 -21.57
C LYS A 72 -18.91 -6.98 -20.20
N VAL A 73 -19.77 -7.42 -19.27
CA VAL A 73 -19.38 -8.00 -17.97
C VAL A 73 -18.47 -9.22 -18.14
N SER A 74 -18.73 -10.12 -19.11
CA SER A 74 -17.95 -11.35 -19.30
C SER A 74 -16.51 -11.09 -19.75
N SER A 75 -16.32 -10.15 -20.69
CA SER A 75 -15.00 -9.78 -21.20
C SER A 75 -14.23 -8.90 -20.22
N LEU A 76 -14.93 -8.10 -19.40
CA LEU A 76 -14.35 -7.41 -18.25
C LEU A 76 -13.91 -8.39 -17.15
N LEU A 77 -14.72 -9.41 -16.84
CA LEU A 77 -14.36 -10.49 -15.90
C LEU A 77 -13.12 -11.26 -16.37
N GLY A 78 -13.03 -11.61 -17.66
CA GLY A 78 -11.83 -12.23 -18.22
C GLY A 78 -10.57 -11.37 -18.05
N LYS A 79 -10.68 -10.05 -18.24
CA LYS A 79 -9.58 -9.08 -18.01
C LYS A 79 -9.28 -8.84 -16.52
N LEU A 80 -10.25 -9.02 -15.63
CA LEU A 80 -10.08 -8.96 -14.17
C LEU A 80 -9.41 -10.23 -13.62
N VAL A 81 -9.62 -11.39 -14.24
CA VAL A 81 -8.95 -12.65 -13.87
C VAL A 81 -7.46 -12.63 -14.22
N SER A 82 -7.07 -11.88 -15.26
CA SER A 82 -5.67 -11.63 -15.63
C SER A 82 -5.06 -10.37 -14.98
N TYR A 83 -5.57 -9.92 -13.83
CA TYR A 83 -5.12 -8.67 -13.20
C TYR A 83 -3.73 -8.75 -12.54
N THR A 84 -2.78 -8.09 -13.19
CA THR A 84 -1.33 -7.94 -12.96
C THR A 84 -0.71 -7.51 -11.63
N ASN A 85 -1.42 -7.34 -10.49
CA ASN A 85 -0.82 -7.05 -9.15
C ASN A 85 0.55 -6.31 -9.06
N LEU A 86 1.63 -7.08 -9.21
CA LEU A 86 2.96 -6.81 -8.68
C LEU A 86 3.83 -5.85 -9.50
N THR A 87 5.06 -5.62 -9.00
CA THR A 87 6.09 -4.79 -9.63
C THR A 87 6.87 -5.55 -10.69
N GLN A 88 7.16 -4.88 -11.80
CA GLN A 88 8.16 -5.34 -12.75
C GLN A 88 9.57 -5.26 -12.15
N GLY A 89 10.49 -6.04 -12.70
CA GLY A 89 11.86 -6.17 -12.22
C GLY A 89 12.89 -6.35 -13.35
N ALA A 90 14.15 -6.51 -12.95
CA ALA A 90 15.28 -6.45 -13.88
C ALA A 90 15.26 -7.49 -15.01
N LYS A 91 14.64 -8.66 -14.82
CA LYS A 91 14.50 -9.66 -15.88
C LYS A 91 13.62 -9.17 -17.05
N GLU A 92 12.54 -8.43 -16.77
CA GLU A 92 11.66 -7.90 -17.81
C GLU A 92 12.32 -6.73 -18.57
N HIS A 93 13.25 -6.01 -17.92
CA HIS A 93 14.13 -5.03 -18.56
C HIS A 93 15.13 -5.71 -19.52
N GLU A 94 15.81 -6.75 -19.05
CA GLU A 94 16.75 -7.55 -19.87
C GLU A 94 16.05 -8.21 -21.08
N GLU A 95 14.83 -8.71 -20.90
CA GLU A 95 14.00 -9.25 -22.01
C GLU A 95 13.51 -8.18 -22.99
N ALA A 96 13.39 -6.91 -22.57
CA ALA A 96 13.02 -5.81 -23.44
C ALA A 96 14.21 -5.26 -24.23
N GLU A 97 15.41 -5.19 -23.62
CA GLU A 97 16.63 -4.74 -24.30
C GLU A 97 17.21 -5.78 -25.27
N SER A 98 17.05 -7.09 -25.00
CA SER A 98 17.65 -8.16 -25.80
C SER A 98 17.01 -8.39 -27.17
N GLY A 99 15.85 -7.79 -27.46
CA GLY A 99 15.21 -7.80 -28.78
C GLY A 99 14.57 -9.12 -29.21
N GLU A 100 14.97 -10.27 -28.64
CA GLU A 100 14.36 -11.60 -28.88
C GLU A 100 12.85 -11.62 -28.59
N GLY A 101 12.39 -10.75 -27.69
CA GLY A 101 10.96 -10.52 -27.42
C GLY A 101 10.15 -10.06 -28.62
N THR A 102 10.74 -9.39 -29.62
CA THR A 102 9.98 -8.77 -30.73
C THR A 102 9.30 -9.80 -31.63
N ARG A 103 9.88 -11.00 -31.79
CA ARG A 103 9.28 -12.09 -32.59
C ARG A 103 8.38 -13.04 -31.79
N ARG A 104 8.45 -13.04 -30.46
CA ARG A 104 7.60 -13.91 -29.59
C ARG A 104 6.46 -13.17 -28.88
N ARG A 105 6.65 -11.91 -28.49
CA ARG A 105 5.62 -11.13 -27.76
C ARG A 105 4.61 -10.42 -28.66
N ALA A 106 4.88 -10.28 -29.95
CA ALA A 106 3.96 -9.67 -30.92
C ALA A 106 2.61 -10.42 -31.04
N ALA A 107 2.53 -11.68 -30.57
CA ALA A 107 1.32 -12.50 -30.61
C ALA A 107 0.54 -12.61 -29.28
N GLU A 108 1.14 -12.34 -28.10
CA GLU A 108 0.54 -12.78 -26.82
C GLU A 108 0.69 -11.86 -25.59
N ALA A 109 1.26 -10.65 -25.70
CA ALA A 109 1.28 -9.70 -24.57
C ALA A 109 0.06 -8.75 -24.60
N PRO A 110 -0.94 -8.87 -23.70
CA PRO A 110 -2.09 -7.98 -23.69
C PRO A 110 -1.69 -6.58 -23.22
N SER A 111 -1.62 -5.61 -24.16
CA SER A 111 -1.24 -4.24 -23.84
C SER A 111 -2.23 -3.63 -22.83
N MET A 112 -1.78 -3.37 -21.60
CA MET A 112 -2.65 -2.88 -20.54
C MET A 112 -3.08 -1.42 -20.79
N GLY A 113 -4.36 -1.14 -20.58
CA GLY A 113 -4.91 0.21 -20.57
C GLY A 113 -4.69 0.92 -19.22
N THR A 114 -4.82 2.25 -19.23
CA THR A 114 -4.59 3.12 -18.07
C THR A 114 -5.33 2.70 -16.79
N LEU A 115 -6.57 2.20 -16.93
CA LEU A 115 -7.39 1.78 -15.78
C LEU A 115 -6.77 0.58 -15.03
N MET A 116 -6.49 -0.52 -15.73
CA MET A 116 -6.04 -1.77 -15.11
C MET A 116 -4.51 -1.83 -14.89
N GLY A 117 -3.75 -1.11 -15.71
CA GLY A 117 -2.29 -1.06 -15.65
C GLY A 117 -1.73 -0.02 -14.67
N VAL A 118 -2.44 1.09 -14.41
CA VAL A 118 -1.95 2.20 -13.58
C VAL A 118 -2.90 2.56 -12.44
N TYR A 119 -4.18 2.83 -12.73
CA TYR A 119 -5.14 3.35 -11.74
C TYR A 119 -5.49 2.34 -10.63
N LEU A 120 -5.97 1.13 -10.98
CA LEU A 120 -6.29 0.10 -9.99
C LEU A 120 -5.08 -0.34 -9.14
N PRO A 121 -3.87 -0.54 -9.71
CA PRO A 121 -2.68 -0.84 -8.92
C PRO A 121 -2.28 0.30 -7.98
N CYS A 122 -2.42 1.55 -8.41
CA CYS A 122 -2.15 2.71 -7.57
C CYS A 122 -3.15 2.79 -6.40
N LEU A 123 -4.46 2.69 -6.67
CA LEU A 123 -5.49 2.63 -5.62
C LEU A 123 -5.21 1.54 -4.58
N GLN A 124 -4.85 0.34 -5.04
CA GLN A 124 -4.62 -0.82 -4.17
C GLN A 124 -3.40 -0.66 -3.24
N ASN A 125 -2.39 0.14 -3.64
CA ASN A 125 -1.23 0.43 -2.80
C ASN A 125 -1.43 1.65 -1.90
N ILE A 126 -2.35 2.56 -2.23
CA ILE A 126 -2.70 3.71 -1.38
C ILE A 126 -3.66 3.26 -0.26
N PHE A 127 -4.70 2.48 -0.57
CA PHE A 127 -5.65 1.98 0.43
C PHE A 127 -5.01 0.91 1.32
N GLY A 128 -4.52 1.32 2.48
CA GLY A 128 -3.90 0.44 3.48
C GLY A 128 -4.66 0.35 4.80
N VAL A 129 -4.06 -0.38 5.75
CA VAL A 129 -4.61 -0.67 7.09
C VAL A 129 -5.06 0.58 7.88
N ILE A 130 -4.38 1.72 7.70
CA ILE A 130 -4.64 2.98 8.42
C ILE A 130 -6.08 3.48 8.20
N LEU A 131 -6.65 3.29 7.00
CA LEU A 131 -8.03 3.67 6.69
C LEU A 131 -9.04 3.01 7.64
N PHE A 132 -8.79 1.75 8.01
CA PHE A 132 -9.71 0.95 8.81
C PHE A 132 -9.40 0.96 10.30
N LEU A 133 -8.11 1.02 10.69
CA LEU A 133 -7.65 0.84 12.07
C LEU A 133 -7.26 2.13 12.80
N ARG A 134 -7.04 3.24 12.08
CA ARG A 134 -6.49 4.47 12.69
C ARG A 134 -7.18 5.75 12.25
N LEU A 135 -7.96 5.75 11.16
CA LEU A 135 -8.63 6.97 10.69
C LEU A 135 -9.70 7.48 11.68
N THR A 136 -10.51 6.60 12.27
CA THR A 136 -11.48 6.99 13.32
C THR A 136 -10.78 7.56 14.55
N TRP A 137 -9.72 6.88 15.02
CA TRP A 137 -8.90 7.32 16.15
C TRP A 137 -8.25 8.69 15.91
N MET A 138 -7.65 8.91 14.74
CA MET A 138 -7.11 10.20 14.33
C MET A 138 -8.17 11.31 14.33
N VAL A 139 -9.40 11.02 13.87
CA VAL A 139 -10.52 11.97 13.88
C VAL A 139 -10.98 12.27 15.31
N GLY A 140 -11.03 11.28 16.19
CA GLY A 140 -11.39 11.45 17.60
C GLY A 140 -10.38 12.27 18.41
N THR A 141 -9.07 12.09 18.15
CA THR A 141 -8.01 12.80 18.88
C THR A 141 -7.73 14.20 18.32
N ALA A 142 -7.66 14.36 17.00
CA ALA A 142 -7.39 15.65 16.36
C ALA A 142 -8.64 16.54 16.25
N GLY A 143 -9.83 15.95 16.32
CA GLY A 143 -11.07 16.59 15.89
C GLY A 143 -11.14 16.74 14.37
N VAL A 144 -12.35 16.92 13.84
CA VAL A 144 -12.61 16.95 12.40
C VAL A 144 -11.77 18.02 11.67
N LEU A 145 -11.65 19.23 12.24
CA LEU A 145 -10.93 20.32 11.56
C LEU A 145 -9.43 20.05 11.40
N GLN A 146 -8.75 19.56 12.44
CA GLN A 146 -7.31 19.26 12.34
C GLN A 146 -7.09 17.96 11.57
N ALA A 147 -7.98 16.97 11.67
CA ALA A 147 -7.93 15.76 10.84
C ALA A 147 -8.00 16.10 9.34
N LEU A 148 -8.92 16.99 8.92
CA LEU A 148 -9.00 17.48 7.54
C LEU A 148 -7.71 18.20 7.11
N LEU A 149 -7.07 18.97 8.00
CA LEU A 149 -5.78 19.62 7.72
C LEU A 149 -4.64 18.61 7.55
N ILE A 150 -4.58 17.56 8.38
CA ILE A 150 -3.59 16.47 8.26
C ILE A 150 -3.73 15.77 6.91
N VAL A 151 -4.96 15.39 6.53
CA VAL A 151 -5.25 14.78 5.22
C VAL A 151 -4.83 15.72 4.08
N LEU A 152 -5.18 17.02 4.17
CA LEU A 152 -4.83 18.01 3.14
C LEU A 152 -3.33 18.16 2.94
N ILE A 153 -2.55 18.26 4.02
CA ILE A 153 -1.08 18.39 3.95
C ILE A 153 -0.47 17.15 3.28
N CYS A 154 -0.90 15.96 3.70
CA CYS A 154 -0.40 14.68 3.18
C CYS A 154 -0.76 14.49 1.69
N CYS A 155 -2.00 14.75 1.30
CA CYS A 155 -2.46 14.67 -0.09
C CYS A 155 -1.83 15.74 -1.00
N CYS A 156 -1.57 16.95 -0.49
CA CYS A 156 -0.82 17.96 -1.25
C CYS A 156 0.63 17.52 -1.53
N CYS A 157 1.31 16.94 -0.54
CA CYS A 157 2.68 16.43 -0.70
C CYS A 157 2.78 15.35 -1.78
N THR A 158 1.85 14.40 -1.78
CA THR A 158 1.84 13.29 -2.75
C THR A 158 1.37 13.72 -4.13
N LEU A 159 0.42 14.66 -4.23
CA LEU A 159 0.01 15.25 -5.51
C LEU A 159 1.16 16.03 -6.19
N LEU A 160 1.92 16.85 -5.45
CA LEU A 160 3.10 17.52 -5.97
C LEU A 160 4.15 16.51 -6.47
N THR A 161 4.37 15.45 -5.70
CA THR A 161 5.30 14.37 -6.09
C THR A 161 4.82 13.59 -7.31
N ALA A 162 3.51 13.38 -7.48
CA ALA A 162 2.93 12.76 -8.67
C ALA A 162 3.08 13.64 -9.92
N ILE A 163 3.06 14.98 -9.80
CA ILE A 163 3.37 15.89 -10.90
C ILE A 163 4.85 15.75 -11.32
N SER A 164 5.77 15.67 -10.35
CA SER A 164 7.19 15.40 -10.62
C SER A 164 7.43 14.03 -11.28
N MET A 165 6.78 12.97 -10.77
CA MET A 165 6.81 11.64 -11.38
C MET A 165 6.20 11.61 -12.79
N SER A 166 5.18 12.42 -13.06
CA SER A 166 4.59 12.57 -14.40
C SER A 166 5.54 13.28 -15.38
N ALA A 167 6.36 14.20 -14.89
CA ALA A 167 7.42 14.84 -15.69
C ALA A 167 8.52 13.84 -16.05
N ILE A 168 8.96 13.01 -15.08
CA ILE A 168 9.90 11.90 -15.31
C ILE A 168 9.32 10.93 -16.37
N ALA A 169 8.09 10.45 -16.19
CA ALA A 169 7.43 9.51 -17.10
C ALA A 169 7.18 10.05 -18.52
N THR A 170 7.30 11.36 -18.75
CA THR A 170 7.19 11.99 -20.08
C THR A 170 8.52 12.50 -20.62
N ASN A 171 9.63 12.25 -19.91
CA ASN A 171 10.98 12.61 -20.34
C ASN A 171 11.69 11.42 -21.01
N GLY A 172 11.77 11.44 -22.35
CA GLY A 172 12.41 10.38 -23.13
C GLY A 172 11.53 9.13 -23.30
N VAL A 173 12.13 8.02 -23.71
CA VAL A 173 11.45 6.72 -23.83
C VAL A 173 11.35 6.08 -22.43
N VAL A 174 10.17 5.60 -22.07
CA VAL A 174 9.96 4.94 -20.76
C VAL A 174 10.47 3.50 -20.85
N PRO A 175 11.45 3.07 -20.01
CA PRO A 175 11.94 1.70 -20.04
C PRO A 175 10.93 0.72 -19.44
N ALA A 176 10.92 -0.51 -19.95
CA ALA A 176 10.23 -1.64 -19.33
C ALA A 176 11.03 -2.12 -18.11
N GLY A 177 10.42 -2.20 -16.93
CA GLY A 177 11.14 -2.53 -15.69
C GLY A 177 10.64 -1.82 -14.42
N GLY A 178 9.65 -0.95 -14.54
CA GLY A 178 9.00 -0.29 -13.40
C GLY A 178 9.62 1.04 -12.96
N SER A 179 9.23 1.50 -11.77
CA SER A 179 9.56 2.83 -11.24
C SER A 179 11.06 3.11 -11.16
N TYR A 180 11.86 2.14 -10.71
CA TYR A 180 13.30 2.31 -10.51
C TYR A 180 14.04 2.62 -11.81
N PHE A 181 13.87 1.81 -12.86
CA PHE A 181 14.53 2.06 -14.15
C PHE A 181 14.03 3.35 -14.80
N MET A 182 12.75 3.68 -14.64
CA MET A 182 12.21 4.97 -15.10
C MET A 182 12.91 6.16 -14.40
N ILE A 183 13.14 6.06 -13.08
CA ILE A 183 13.81 7.11 -12.30
C ILE A 183 15.32 7.16 -12.64
N SER A 184 16.03 6.03 -12.62
CA SER A 184 17.49 5.98 -12.80
C SER A 184 17.94 6.40 -14.20
N ARG A 185 17.15 6.09 -15.24
CA ARG A 185 17.47 6.45 -16.62
C ARG A 185 17.10 7.90 -16.98
N SER A 186 16.06 8.47 -16.37
CA SER A 186 15.70 9.88 -16.58
C SER A 186 16.49 10.86 -15.70
N LEU A 187 16.80 10.50 -14.44
CA LEU A 187 17.50 11.40 -13.50
C LEU A 187 19.02 11.14 -13.39
N GLY A 188 19.50 9.99 -13.86
CA GLY A 188 20.88 9.53 -13.70
C GLY A 188 21.07 8.52 -12.56
N PRO A 189 22.15 7.72 -12.60
CA PRO A 189 22.35 6.57 -11.71
C PRO A 189 22.53 6.96 -10.23
N GLU A 190 23.16 8.10 -9.93
CA GLU A 190 23.39 8.55 -8.55
C GLU A 190 22.06 8.84 -7.81
N PHE A 191 21.19 9.65 -8.44
CA PHE A 191 19.85 9.91 -7.92
C PHE A 191 18.99 8.64 -7.92
N GLY A 192 19.07 7.83 -8.98
CA GLY A 192 18.36 6.55 -9.08
C GLY A 192 18.69 5.59 -7.94
N GLY A 193 19.97 5.42 -7.63
CA GLY A 193 20.43 4.56 -6.53
C GLY A 193 19.98 5.06 -5.15
N ALA A 194 20.12 6.36 -4.87
CA ALA A 194 19.70 6.95 -3.59
C ALA A 194 18.18 6.85 -3.39
N VAL A 195 17.39 7.25 -4.39
CA VAL A 195 15.92 7.14 -4.36
C VAL A 195 15.48 5.67 -4.26
N GLY A 196 16.11 4.78 -5.01
CA GLY A 196 15.84 3.34 -5.00
C GLY A 196 16.09 2.71 -3.63
N LEU A 197 17.18 3.06 -2.95
CA LEU A 197 17.46 2.54 -1.60
C LEU A 197 16.48 3.08 -0.54
N CYS A 198 16.13 4.36 -0.58
CA CYS A 198 15.10 4.90 0.32
C CYS A 198 13.73 4.22 0.08
N PHE A 199 13.36 4.00 -1.19
CA PHE A 199 12.12 3.31 -1.55
C PHE A 199 12.15 1.82 -1.16
N TYR A 200 13.30 1.14 -1.24
CA TYR A 200 13.50 -0.23 -0.74
C TYR A 200 13.29 -0.33 0.77
N LEU A 201 13.92 0.54 1.56
CA LEU A 201 13.74 0.55 3.01
C LEU A 201 12.30 0.88 3.39
N GLY A 202 11.70 1.90 2.77
CA GLY A 202 10.30 2.26 2.98
C GLY A 202 9.33 1.11 2.69
N THR A 203 9.47 0.43 1.54
CA THR A 203 8.62 -0.72 1.19
C THR A 203 8.88 -1.94 2.08
N THR A 204 10.09 -2.11 2.63
CA THR A 204 10.38 -3.18 3.58
C THR A 204 9.73 -2.93 4.94
N PHE A 205 9.80 -1.70 5.48
CA PHE A 205 9.06 -1.33 6.69
C PHE A 205 7.53 -1.31 6.46
N ALA A 206 7.06 -1.06 5.24
CA ALA A 206 5.65 -1.21 4.89
C ALA A 206 5.17 -2.65 5.04
N ALA A 207 5.96 -3.64 4.59
CA ALA A 207 5.63 -5.05 4.80
C ALA A 207 5.48 -5.38 6.30
N ALA A 208 6.38 -4.90 7.16
CA ALA A 208 6.28 -5.06 8.61
C ALA A 208 5.04 -4.36 9.21
N MET A 209 4.75 -3.12 8.80
CA MET A 209 3.56 -2.37 9.25
C MET A 209 2.25 -3.09 8.89
N TYR A 210 2.15 -3.61 7.65
CA TYR A 210 0.98 -4.39 7.24
C TYR A 210 0.90 -5.71 8.01
N ILE A 211 2.00 -6.44 8.22
CA ILE A 211 1.98 -7.68 9.01
C ILE A 211 1.49 -7.42 10.44
N LEU A 212 2.04 -6.40 11.13
CA LEU A 212 1.57 -6.00 12.47
C LEU A 212 0.08 -5.64 12.46
N GLY A 213 -0.39 -4.91 11.46
CA GLY A 213 -1.81 -4.58 11.30
C GLY A 213 -2.71 -5.80 11.07
N ALA A 214 -2.26 -6.79 10.31
CA ALA A 214 -3.01 -8.04 10.11
C ALA A 214 -3.11 -8.87 11.39
N ILE A 215 -2.03 -8.89 12.20
CA ILE A 215 -2.02 -9.55 13.51
C ILE A 215 -2.85 -8.80 14.55
N GLU A 216 -2.87 -7.46 14.52
CA GLU A 216 -3.77 -6.65 15.35
C GLU A 216 -5.24 -6.98 15.03
N ILE A 217 -5.61 -7.11 13.75
CA ILE A 217 -6.97 -7.53 13.37
C ILE A 217 -7.27 -8.96 13.84
N LEU A 218 -6.30 -9.88 13.67
CA LEU A 218 -6.46 -11.29 14.02
C LEU A 218 -6.66 -11.49 15.52
N LEU A 219 -5.82 -10.88 16.36
CA LEU A 219 -5.83 -11.08 17.80
C LEU A 219 -6.90 -10.24 18.51
N THR A 220 -7.22 -9.03 18.04
CA THR A 220 -8.21 -8.17 18.70
C THR A 220 -9.65 -8.49 18.27
N TYR A 221 -9.88 -8.79 16.98
CA TYR A 221 -11.25 -8.85 16.42
C TYR A 221 -11.69 -10.24 15.92
N ILE A 222 -10.76 -11.12 15.52
CA ILE A 222 -11.12 -12.43 14.93
C ILE A 222 -11.01 -13.57 15.95
N ALA A 223 -9.89 -13.65 16.69
CA ALA A 223 -9.62 -14.74 17.63
C ALA A 223 -8.92 -14.27 18.93
N PRO A 224 -9.58 -13.45 19.79
CA PRO A 224 -9.03 -13.07 21.10
C PRO A 224 -8.54 -14.23 21.99
N PRO A 225 -9.21 -15.41 22.03
CA PRO A 225 -8.72 -16.56 22.82
C PRO A 225 -7.42 -17.20 22.28
N ALA A 226 -6.91 -16.77 21.13
CA ALA A 226 -5.66 -17.29 20.58
C ALA A 226 -4.41 -16.62 21.18
N ALA A 227 -4.55 -15.63 22.07
CA ALA A 227 -3.41 -15.03 22.76
C ALA A 227 -2.60 -16.08 23.55
N ILE A 228 -1.27 -16.06 23.41
CA ILE A 228 -0.36 -17.00 24.10
C ILE A 228 0.00 -16.44 25.48
N PHE A 229 0.27 -15.14 25.55
CA PHE A 229 0.58 -14.43 26.79
C PHE A 229 -0.67 -13.71 27.29
N TYR A 230 -1.26 -14.21 28.38
CA TYR A 230 -2.31 -13.53 29.13
C TYR A 230 -1.70 -12.68 30.25
N PRO A 231 -2.23 -11.48 30.53
CA PRO A 231 -1.76 -10.68 31.66
C PRO A 231 -2.20 -11.30 32.99
N LEU A 232 -1.24 -11.44 33.90
CA LEU A 232 -1.46 -11.86 35.30
C LEU A 232 -1.75 -10.67 36.23
N GLY A 233 -1.62 -9.43 35.73
CA GLY A 233 -1.87 -8.20 36.49
C GLY A 233 -1.92 -6.95 35.61
N ALA A 234 -2.51 -5.88 36.16
CA ALA A 234 -2.83 -4.64 35.44
C ALA A 234 -1.63 -3.94 34.77
N HIS A 235 -0.44 -4.02 35.36
CA HIS A 235 0.76 -3.35 34.85
C HIS A 235 1.45 -4.13 33.70
N ASP A 236 1.07 -5.40 33.49
CA ASP A 236 1.67 -6.29 32.50
C ASP A 236 0.85 -6.42 31.21
N THR A 237 -0.38 -5.89 31.17
CA THR A 237 -1.30 -5.97 30.02
C THR A 237 -0.66 -5.49 28.71
N SER A 238 0.03 -4.35 28.74
CA SER A 238 0.72 -3.83 27.55
C SER A 238 1.91 -4.70 27.13
N ASN A 239 2.69 -5.22 28.09
CA ASN A 239 3.82 -6.10 27.80
C ASN A 239 3.36 -7.43 27.19
N ALA A 240 2.26 -7.99 27.69
CA ALA A 240 1.67 -9.22 27.18
C ALA A 240 1.15 -9.05 25.74
N THR A 241 0.42 -7.98 25.43
CA THR A 241 -0.08 -7.74 24.06
C THR A 241 1.06 -7.50 23.07
N LEU A 242 2.07 -6.70 23.40
CA LEU A 242 3.25 -6.52 22.54
C LEU A 242 3.99 -7.84 22.29
N ASN A 243 4.15 -8.71 23.30
CA ASN A 243 4.81 -10.01 23.11
C ASN A 243 4.00 -10.97 22.23
N ASN A 244 2.66 -10.94 22.31
CA ASN A 244 1.81 -11.67 21.36
C ASN A 244 2.01 -11.16 19.92
N MET A 245 2.03 -9.83 19.71
CA MET A 245 2.25 -9.23 18.38
C MET A 245 3.60 -9.66 17.77
N ARG A 246 4.66 -9.75 18.57
CA ARG A 246 5.98 -10.25 18.14
C ARG A 246 5.90 -11.68 17.61
N VAL A 247 5.45 -12.62 18.44
CA VAL A 247 5.45 -14.05 18.10
C VAL A 247 4.56 -14.33 16.88
N TYR A 248 3.34 -13.80 16.87
CA TYR A 248 2.44 -13.96 15.72
C TYR A 248 2.94 -13.24 14.47
N GLY A 249 3.58 -12.06 14.62
CA GLY A 249 4.21 -11.32 13.54
C GLY A 249 5.33 -12.11 12.86
N THR A 250 6.27 -12.67 13.62
CA THR A 250 7.38 -13.49 13.09
C THR A 250 6.87 -14.76 12.40
N ILE A 251 5.86 -15.44 12.97
CA ILE A 251 5.20 -16.61 12.35
C ILE A 251 4.53 -16.21 11.03
N PHE A 252 3.87 -15.07 10.98
CA PHE A 252 3.18 -14.61 9.78
C PHE A 252 4.14 -14.12 8.69
N LEU A 253 5.22 -13.40 9.06
CA LEU A 253 6.29 -13.01 8.14
C LEU A 253 6.97 -14.23 7.51
N THR A 254 7.32 -15.23 8.31
CA THR A 254 7.95 -16.46 7.80
C THR A 254 7.02 -17.22 6.86
N PHE A 255 5.72 -17.33 7.18
CA PHE A 255 4.71 -17.87 6.27
C PHE A 255 4.60 -17.08 4.96
N MET A 256 4.49 -15.75 5.00
CA MET A 256 4.42 -14.91 3.80
C MET A 256 5.70 -15.00 2.95
N THR A 257 6.87 -15.05 3.59
CA THR A 257 8.16 -15.22 2.90
C THR A 257 8.23 -16.56 2.17
N LEU A 258 7.72 -17.64 2.78
CA LEU A 258 7.60 -18.94 2.12
C LEU A 258 6.65 -18.91 0.92
N VAL A 259 5.48 -18.27 1.05
CA VAL A 259 4.53 -18.09 -0.08
C VAL A 259 5.20 -17.35 -1.25
N VAL A 260 5.95 -16.28 -0.97
CA VAL A 260 6.70 -15.52 -1.97
C VAL A 260 7.82 -16.37 -2.60
N PHE A 261 8.52 -17.19 -1.82
CA PHE A 261 9.60 -18.06 -2.29
C PHE A 261 9.13 -19.25 -3.16
N VAL A 262 7.97 -19.84 -2.83
CA VAL A 262 7.40 -20.98 -3.57
C VAL A 262 6.98 -20.59 -4.98
N GLY A 263 6.37 -19.41 -5.16
CA GLY A 263 6.12 -18.88 -6.50
C GLY A 263 5.21 -17.66 -6.51
N VAL A 264 5.74 -16.56 -7.02
CA VAL A 264 5.04 -15.27 -7.04
C VAL A 264 3.78 -15.28 -7.95
N LYS A 265 3.66 -16.26 -8.84
CA LYS A 265 2.48 -16.51 -9.69
C LYS A 265 1.18 -16.69 -8.88
N TYR A 266 1.24 -17.29 -7.69
CA TYR A 266 0.05 -17.50 -6.85
C TYR A 266 -0.44 -16.19 -6.24
N VAL A 267 0.48 -15.37 -5.70
CA VAL A 267 0.19 -14.03 -5.15
C VAL A 267 -0.54 -13.17 -6.17
N ASN A 268 -0.10 -13.21 -7.43
CA ASN A 268 -0.72 -12.47 -8.53
C ASN A 268 -2.20 -12.85 -8.76
N LYS A 269 -2.54 -14.15 -8.64
CA LYS A 269 -3.93 -14.62 -8.82
C LYS A 269 -4.88 -14.17 -7.69
N PHE A 270 -4.36 -13.96 -6.49
CA PHE A 270 -5.13 -13.42 -5.36
C PHE A 270 -5.26 -11.88 -5.38
N ALA A 271 -4.49 -11.19 -6.21
CA ALA A 271 -4.43 -9.74 -6.17
C ALA A 271 -5.74 -9.03 -6.54
N SER A 272 -6.56 -9.63 -7.41
CA SER A 272 -7.91 -9.15 -7.73
C SER A 272 -8.92 -9.36 -6.60
N LEU A 273 -8.77 -10.45 -5.82
CA LEU A 273 -9.57 -10.69 -4.62
C LEU A 273 -9.31 -9.62 -3.56
N PHE A 274 -8.04 -9.31 -3.28
CA PHE A 274 -7.69 -8.25 -2.32
C PHE A 274 -8.24 -6.88 -2.72
N LEU A 275 -8.19 -6.54 -4.02
CA LEU A 275 -8.79 -5.32 -4.55
C LEU A 275 -10.32 -5.28 -4.36
N ALA A 276 -11.01 -6.41 -4.60
CA ALA A 276 -12.45 -6.51 -4.39
C ALA A 276 -12.82 -6.35 -2.90
N CYS A 277 -12.07 -6.96 -1.98
CA CYS A 277 -12.25 -6.80 -0.54
C CYS A 277 -12.18 -5.32 -0.12
N VAL A 278 -11.17 -4.57 -0.57
CA VAL A 278 -11.03 -3.13 -0.28
C VAL A 278 -12.24 -2.33 -0.77
N ILE A 279 -12.65 -2.53 -2.03
CA ILE A 279 -13.74 -1.76 -2.64
C ILE A 279 -15.06 -2.05 -1.91
N ILE A 280 -15.35 -3.33 -1.60
CA ILE A 280 -16.56 -3.73 -0.86
C ILE A 280 -16.55 -3.10 0.54
N SER A 281 -15.44 -3.16 1.27
CA SER A 281 -15.34 -2.55 2.61
C SER A 281 -15.59 -1.04 2.58
N ILE A 282 -15.02 -0.31 1.61
CA ILE A 282 -15.25 1.14 1.47
C ILE A 282 -16.72 1.43 1.16
N LEU A 283 -17.35 0.68 0.25
CA LEU A 283 -18.78 0.84 -0.07
C LEU A 283 -19.68 0.53 1.15
N SER A 284 -19.34 -0.48 1.96
CA SER A 284 -20.06 -0.81 3.19
C SER A 284 -19.99 0.28 4.26
N ILE A 285 -18.87 1.03 4.35
CA ILE A 285 -18.74 2.19 5.24
C ILE A 285 -19.69 3.31 4.80
N TYR A 286 -19.70 3.66 3.50
CA TYR A 286 -20.61 4.70 3.00
C TYR A 286 -22.09 4.29 3.08
N ALA A 287 -22.42 3.04 2.77
CA ALA A 287 -23.78 2.52 2.89
C ALA A 287 -24.28 2.58 4.35
N GLY A 288 -23.43 2.20 5.31
CA GLY A 288 -23.72 2.31 6.74
C GLY A 288 -23.85 3.75 7.23
N GLY A 289 -22.96 4.64 6.77
CA GLY A 289 -23.04 6.08 7.01
C GLY A 289 -24.37 6.70 6.54
N ILE A 290 -24.80 6.38 5.31
CA ILE A 290 -26.10 6.84 4.77
C ILE A 290 -27.27 6.22 5.56
N LYS A 291 -27.21 4.93 5.89
CA LYS A 291 -28.24 4.26 6.70
C LYS A 291 -28.39 4.93 8.08
N SER A 292 -27.29 5.35 8.71
CA SER A 292 -27.29 5.98 10.04
C SER A 292 -28.08 7.30 10.12
N ILE A 293 -28.42 7.91 8.99
CA ILE A 293 -29.28 9.11 8.93
C ILE A 293 -30.74 8.75 9.27
N PHE A 294 -31.19 7.55 8.92
CA PHE A 294 -32.58 7.11 9.03
C PHE A 294 -32.80 6.05 10.12
N ASP A 295 -31.82 5.18 10.32
CA ASP A 295 -31.88 4.02 11.22
C ASP A 295 -30.47 3.75 11.78
N PRO A 296 -30.07 4.46 12.86
CA PRO A 296 -28.74 4.34 13.45
C PRO A 296 -28.54 2.98 14.14
N PRO A 297 -27.35 2.35 14.01
CA PRO A 297 -27.09 1.07 14.63
C PRO A 297 -26.93 1.20 16.15
N VAL A 298 -27.61 0.32 16.90
CA VAL A 298 -27.64 0.35 18.37
C VAL A 298 -26.37 -0.27 18.96
N PHE A 299 -25.34 0.55 19.13
CA PHE A 299 -24.11 0.22 19.86
C PHE A 299 -23.99 1.12 21.10
N PRO A 300 -24.44 0.67 22.28
CA PRO A 300 -24.40 1.47 23.50
C PRO A 300 -23.02 1.47 24.16
N VAL A 301 -22.65 2.59 24.79
CA VAL A 301 -21.42 2.78 25.58
C VAL A 301 -21.78 3.06 27.03
N CYS A 302 -21.09 2.39 27.94
CA CYS A 302 -21.29 2.57 29.38
C CYS A 302 -20.39 3.68 29.94
N MET A 303 -21.00 4.64 30.62
CA MET A 303 -20.35 5.79 31.24
C MET A 303 -20.55 5.76 32.75
N LEU A 304 -19.52 6.16 33.49
CA LEU A 304 -19.58 6.44 34.92
C LEU A 304 -19.28 7.92 35.12
N GLY A 305 -20.31 8.73 35.42
CA GLY A 305 -20.19 10.19 35.40
C GLY A 305 -19.79 10.68 34.01
N ASN A 306 -18.56 11.21 33.89
CA ASN A 306 -17.98 11.66 32.63
C ASN A 306 -16.99 10.66 32.00
N ARG A 307 -16.66 9.55 32.67
CA ARG A 307 -15.62 8.58 32.25
C ARG A 307 -16.20 7.37 31.50
N THR A 308 -15.51 6.93 30.45
CA THR A 308 -15.86 5.71 29.70
C THR A 308 -15.40 4.43 30.38
N LEU A 309 -16.26 3.41 30.40
CA LEU A 309 -15.94 2.07 30.88
C LEU A 309 -15.71 1.08 29.72
N SER A 310 -14.77 0.14 29.89
CA SER A 310 -14.60 -1.01 28.99
C SER A 310 -15.79 -1.97 29.14
N ARG A 311 -16.44 -2.31 28.03
CA ARG A 311 -17.67 -3.12 27.97
C ARG A 311 -17.41 -4.63 27.98
N ASP A 312 -16.14 -5.07 27.93
CA ASP A 312 -15.79 -6.50 27.79
C ASP A 312 -16.04 -7.34 29.05
N GLN A 313 -16.06 -6.70 30.23
CA GLN A 313 -16.08 -7.39 31.52
C GLN A 313 -17.48 -7.50 32.14
N PHE A 314 -18.48 -6.80 31.60
CA PHE A 314 -19.84 -6.77 32.15
C PHE A 314 -20.92 -6.55 31.09
N ASP A 315 -22.02 -7.31 31.23
CA ASP A 315 -23.15 -7.30 30.29
C ASP A 315 -24.16 -6.18 30.59
N ILE A 316 -24.32 -5.79 31.86
CA ILE A 316 -25.33 -4.81 32.31
C ILE A 316 -24.65 -3.49 32.74
N CYS A 317 -24.96 -2.39 32.04
CA CYS A 317 -24.52 -1.03 32.39
C CYS A 317 -25.37 -0.40 33.50
N ALA A 318 -25.35 -1.00 34.69
CA ALA A 318 -26.04 -0.49 35.88
C ALA A 318 -25.31 -0.92 37.17
N LYS A 319 -25.51 -0.18 38.27
CA LYS A 319 -24.97 -0.56 39.59
C LYS A 319 -25.70 -1.75 40.21
N THR A 320 -27.01 -1.84 39.99
CA THR A 320 -27.90 -2.89 40.49
C THR A 320 -28.80 -3.40 39.37
N ALA A 321 -29.19 -4.67 39.45
CA ALA A 321 -30.18 -5.28 38.57
C ALA A 321 -31.28 -5.92 39.43
N VAL A 322 -32.51 -5.93 38.91
CA VAL A 322 -33.62 -6.66 39.55
C VAL A 322 -33.65 -8.07 38.97
N VAL A 323 -33.44 -9.07 39.80
CA VAL A 323 -33.51 -10.50 39.46
C VAL A 323 -34.50 -11.13 40.43
N ASP A 324 -35.53 -11.80 39.91
CA ASP A 324 -36.58 -12.46 40.71
C ASP A 324 -37.22 -11.57 41.80
N ASN A 325 -37.47 -10.30 41.47
CA ASN A 325 -37.94 -9.21 42.35
C ASN A 325 -36.97 -8.76 43.47
N GLU A 326 -35.76 -9.32 43.55
CA GLU A 326 -34.72 -8.86 44.46
C GLU A 326 -33.72 -7.92 43.75
N THR A 327 -33.26 -6.88 44.43
CA THR A 327 -32.23 -5.96 43.92
C THR A 327 -30.85 -6.52 44.21
N VAL A 328 -30.19 -7.07 43.19
CA VAL A 328 -28.86 -7.70 43.30
C VAL A 328 -27.80 -6.76 42.72
N ALA A 329 -26.60 -6.77 43.31
CA ALA A 329 -25.43 -6.09 42.75
C ALA A 329 -25.05 -6.68 41.38
N THR A 330 -24.73 -5.83 40.41
CA THR A 330 -24.25 -6.30 39.10
C THR A 330 -22.76 -6.71 39.16
N ARG A 331 -22.28 -7.37 38.10
CA ARG A 331 -20.83 -7.59 37.92
C ARG A 331 -20.02 -6.28 37.98
N LEU A 332 -20.59 -5.18 37.46
CA LEU A 332 -19.97 -3.85 37.51
C LEU A 332 -19.71 -3.41 38.96
N TRP A 333 -20.66 -3.63 39.87
CA TRP A 333 -20.47 -3.36 41.31
C TRP A 333 -19.29 -4.14 41.89
N SER A 334 -19.16 -5.44 41.57
CA SER A 334 -18.09 -6.29 42.12
C SER A 334 -16.67 -5.94 41.65
N PHE A 335 -16.51 -5.08 40.64
CA PHE A 335 -15.21 -4.57 40.23
C PHE A 335 -14.82 -3.26 40.94
N PHE A 336 -15.80 -2.45 41.34
CA PHE A 336 -15.57 -1.18 42.05
C PHE A 336 -15.73 -1.30 43.57
N CYS A 337 -16.32 -2.39 44.06
CA CYS A 337 -16.55 -2.69 45.47
C CYS A 337 -16.14 -4.13 45.78
N HIS A 338 -15.37 -4.35 46.85
CA HIS A 338 -14.87 -5.69 47.21
C HIS A 338 -15.96 -6.67 47.68
N SER A 339 -17.16 -6.18 48.04
CA SER A 339 -18.29 -7.01 48.50
C SER A 339 -19.43 -7.05 47.48
N PRO A 340 -20.02 -8.23 47.18
CA PRO A 340 -21.25 -8.35 46.40
C PRO A 340 -22.50 -7.90 47.18
N ASN A 341 -22.41 -7.85 48.52
CA ASN A 341 -23.39 -7.18 49.35
C ASN A 341 -23.35 -5.66 49.07
N LEU A 342 -24.50 -4.98 49.10
CA LEU A 342 -24.66 -3.53 48.85
C LEU A 342 -24.07 -2.64 49.98
N THR A 343 -22.99 -3.08 50.63
CA THR A 343 -22.26 -2.36 51.66
C THR A 343 -21.22 -1.42 51.04
N THR A 344 -21.20 -0.16 51.46
CA THR A 344 -20.38 0.91 50.85
C THR A 344 -18.95 1.02 51.39
N ASP A 345 -18.59 0.27 52.45
CA ASP A 345 -17.35 0.45 53.22
C ASP A 345 -16.05 0.15 52.45
N SER A 346 -16.11 -0.43 51.26
CA SER A 346 -14.94 -0.82 50.45
C SER A 346 -15.13 -0.58 48.94
N CYS A 347 -15.78 0.53 48.59
CA CYS A 347 -16.03 0.96 47.21
C CYS A 347 -15.13 2.13 46.77
N ASP A 348 -14.84 2.22 45.47
CA ASP A 348 -14.19 3.39 44.86
C ASP A 348 -15.06 4.66 45.08
N PRO A 349 -14.51 5.76 45.64
CA PRO A 349 -15.30 6.95 45.96
C PRO A 349 -15.88 7.63 44.71
N TYR A 350 -15.19 7.56 43.57
CA TYR A 350 -15.71 8.09 42.31
C TYR A 350 -16.93 7.29 41.83
N PHE A 351 -16.92 5.96 42.03
CA PHE A 351 -18.04 5.09 41.71
C PHE A 351 -19.26 5.30 42.64
N LEU A 352 -19.05 5.64 43.91
CA LEU A 352 -20.17 5.98 44.81
C LEU A 352 -20.84 7.31 44.41
N LEU A 353 -20.05 8.36 44.17
CA LEU A 353 -20.53 9.72 43.91
C LEU A 353 -21.19 9.91 42.54
N ASN A 354 -20.75 9.16 41.53
CA ASN A 354 -21.21 9.33 40.14
C ASN A 354 -22.24 8.28 39.72
N ASN A 355 -23.23 8.67 38.92
CA ASN A 355 -24.20 7.74 38.35
C ASN A 355 -23.63 7.00 37.14
N VAL A 356 -24.10 5.77 36.93
CA VAL A 356 -23.83 4.99 35.71
C VAL A 356 -24.91 5.33 34.69
N THR A 357 -24.51 5.65 33.46
CA THR A 357 -25.42 5.98 32.35
C THR A 357 -24.98 5.26 31.08
N GLU A 358 -25.93 4.99 30.19
CA GLU A 358 -25.67 4.34 28.91
C GLU A 358 -26.02 5.31 27.78
N ILE A 359 -25.08 5.54 26.85
CA ILE A 359 -25.22 6.50 25.74
C ILE A 359 -25.07 5.79 24.38
N PRO A 360 -25.74 6.25 23.31
CA PRO A 360 -25.55 5.68 21.98
C PRO A 360 -24.16 6.05 21.44
N GLY A 361 -23.34 5.05 21.11
CA GLY A 361 -22.01 5.24 20.50
C GLY A 361 -22.05 5.65 19.03
N ILE A 362 -23.16 5.36 18.33
CA ILE A 362 -23.44 5.82 16.96
C ILE A 362 -24.85 6.44 16.94
N PRO A 363 -25.01 7.70 17.37
CA PRO A 363 -26.29 8.40 17.29
C PRO A 363 -26.67 8.79 15.85
N GLY A 364 -25.74 8.68 14.90
CA GLY A 364 -25.98 8.91 13.47
C GLY A 364 -25.88 10.38 13.05
N ALA A 365 -25.67 10.62 11.76
CA ALA A 365 -25.38 11.96 11.22
C ALA A 365 -26.51 13.00 11.43
N ALA A 366 -27.74 12.57 11.72
CA ALA A 366 -28.86 13.45 12.03
C ALA A 366 -28.79 14.08 13.44
N ALA A 367 -28.01 13.51 14.36
CA ALA A 367 -27.97 13.91 15.77
C ALA A 367 -27.11 15.15 16.08
N GLY A 368 -26.39 15.71 15.10
CA GLY A 368 -25.63 16.95 15.26
C GLY A 368 -24.25 16.83 15.95
N VAL A 369 -23.81 15.60 16.25
CA VAL A 369 -22.56 15.29 17.00
C VAL A 369 -21.28 15.84 16.33
N LEU A 370 -21.35 16.20 15.05
CA LEU A 370 -20.27 16.91 14.34
C LEU A 370 -19.75 18.17 15.07
N GLN A 371 -20.60 18.86 15.84
CA GLN A 371 -20.18 20.03 16.62
C GLN A 371 -19.33 19.67 17.84
N GLU A 372 -19.60 18.53 18.49
CA GLU A 372 -18.82 18.03 19.63
C GLU A 372 -17.46 17.50 19.17
N ASN A 373 -17.42 16.83 18.01
CA ASN A 373 -16.21 16.26 17.40
C ASN A 373 -15.35 17.28 16.61
N LEU A 374 -15.69 18.57 16.63
CA LEU A 374 -15.04 19.57 15.77
C LEU A 374 -13.61 19.92 16.22
N TRP A 375 -13.35 19.84 17.53
CA TRP A 375 -12.13 20.28 18.19
C TRP A 375 -11.23 19.11 18.62
N SER A 376 -9.93 19.40 18.80
CA SER A 376 -8.94 18.40 19.24
C SER A 376 -9.03 18.08 20.72
N ALA A 377 -8.95 16.79 21.04
CA ALA A 377 -8.82 16.25 22.40
C ALA A 377 -7.54 15.40 22.47
N TYR A 378 -6.40 16.08 22.58
CA TYR A 378 -5.10 15.43 22.80
C TYR A 378 -5.01 14.93 24.24
N LEU A 379 -4.56 13.68 24.39
CA LEU A 379 -4.41 12.95 25.65
C LEU A 379 -2.95 12.51 25.83
N GLU A 380 -2.48 12.51 27.08
CA GLU A 380 -1.23 11.86 27.48
C GLU A 380 -1.42 10.36 27.71
N LYS A 381 -0.32 9.62 27.83
CA LYS A 381 -0.37 8.17 28.00
C LYS A 381 -0.90 7.80 29.38
N GLY A 382 -2.03 7.09 29.42
CA GLY A 382 -2.71 6.66 30.64
C GLY A 382 -3.88 7.54 31.07
N ASP A 383 -4.15 8.64 30.36
CA ASP A 383 -5.33 9.47 30.60
C ASP A 383 -6.62 8.71 30.26
N ILE A 384 -7.67 8.93 31.06
CA ILE A 384 -8.98 8.32 30.84
C ILE A 384 -9.73 9.08 29.74
N VAL A 385 -10.43 8.36 28.86
CA VAL A 385 -11.26 8.98 27.82
C VAL A 385 -12.56 9.52 28.45
N GLU A 386 -12.66 10.84 28.60
CA GLU A 386 -13.83 11.51 29.21
C GLU A 386 -14.73 12.19 28.15
N LYS A 387 -16.05 12.21 28.38
CA LYS A 387 -17.01 13.01 27.58
C LYS A 387 -17.33 14.32 28.30
N HIS A 388 -17.06 15.45 27.65
CA HIS A 388 -17.51 16.76 28.11
C HIS A 388 -19.04 16.89 28.00
N GLY A 389 -19.67 17.56 28.96
CA GLY A 389 -21.12 17.79 29.00
C GLY A 389 -21.93 16.79 29.82
N LEU A 390 -21.34 15.68 30.28
CA LEU A 390 -21.95 14.81 31.30
C LEU A 390 -21.66 15.33 32.71
N PRO A 391 -22.60 15.22 33.66
CA PRO A 391 -22.37 15.62 35.05
C PRO A 391 -21.43 14.63 35.75
N SER A 392 -20.38 15.15 36.36
CA SER A 392 -19.44 14.40 37.19
C SER A 392 -19.13 15.15 38.49
N ALA A 393 -19.02 14.41 39.59
CA ALA A 393 -18.46 14.86 40.85
C ALA A 393 -16.99 14.44 40.92
N ASP A 394 -16.11 15.41 41.18
CA ASP A 394 -14.66 15.17 41.26
C ASP A 394 -14.29 14.37 42.50
N ALA A 395 -13.67 13.20 42.27
CA ALA A 395 -13.18 12.33 43.33
C ALA A 395 -11.95 11.54 42.84
N PRO A 396 -10.99 11.23 43.73
CA PRO A 396 -9.82 10.42 43.39
C PRO A 396 -10.23 8.95 43.21
N SER A 397 -10.20 8.45 41.98
CA SER A 397 -10.39 7.03 41.68
C SER A 397 -9.20 6.18 42.13
N LEU A 398 -9.45 4.94 42.55
CA LEU A 398 -8.42 4.03 43.01
C LEU A 398 -7.56 3.52 41.84
N LYS A 399 -6.24 3.36 42.02
CA LYS A 399 -5.37 2.86 40.92
C LYS A 399 -5.73 1.44 40.45
N GLU A 400 -6.38 0.66 41.30
CA GLU A 400 -6.85 -0.70 41.00
C GLU A 400 -8.03 -0.72 40.03
N SER A 401 -8.85 0.36 39.97
CA SER A 401 -9.98 0.46 39.04
C SER A 401 -9.58 0.98 37.65
N LEU A 402 -8.33 1.40 37.45
CA LEU A 402 -7.81 1.90 36.17
C LEU A 402 -8.05 0.96 34.97
N PRO A 403 -7.90 -0.38 35.08
CA PRO A 403 -8.14 -1.31 33.96
C PRO A 403 -9.61 -1.46 33.53
N LEU A 404 -10.55 -0.85 34.24
CA LEU A 404 -11.97 -0.81 33.85
C LEU A 404 -12.32 0.40 32.99
N TYR A 405 -11.47 1.43 32.97
CA TYR A 405 -11.66 2.61 32.15
C TYR A 405 -10.96 2.46 30.80
N VAL A 406 -11.51 3.07 29.75
CA VAL A 406 -10.79 3.21 28.48
C VAL A 406 -9.73 4.31 28.65
N VAL A 407 -8.47 3.96 28.40
CA VAL A 407 -7.31 4.84 28.59
C VAL A 407 -6.51 5.04 27.31
N ALA A 408 -5.89 6.21 27.16
CA ALA A 408 -5.02 6.52 26.03
C ALA A 408 -3.71 5.69 26.10
N ASP A 409 -3.41 4.93 25.05
CA ASP A 409 -2.27 4.01 25.00
C ASP A 409 -0.94 4.70 24.66
N ILE A 410 -1.00 5.81 23.93
CA ILE A 410 0.14 6.67 23.58
C ILE A 410 -0.20 8.15 23.79
N ALA A 411 0.82 8.96 24.11
CA ALA A 411 0.68 10.40 24.17
C ALA A 411 0.50 10.96 22.74
N THR A 412 -0.53 11.78 22.54
CA THR A 412 -0.96 12.24 21.21
C THR A 412 -0.62 13.71 20.97
N SER A 413 -0.20 14.02 19.75
CA SER A 413 0.01 15.41 19.29
C SER A 413 -0.15 15.50 17.78
N PHE A 414 -0.39 16.71 17.27
CA PHE A 414 -0.60 16.95 15.84
C PHE A 414 0.52 16.35 14.96
N THR A 415 1.79 16.48 15.36
CA THR A 415 2.93 15.97 14.59
C THR A 415 3.03 14.44 14.60
N VAL A 416 2.69 13.79 15.72
CA VAL A 416 2.62 12.33 15.84
C VAL A 416 1.52 11.80 14.91
N LEU A 417 0.34 12.42 14.91
CA LEU A 417 -0.78 12.01 14.03
C LEU A 417 -0.45 12.17 12.54
N VAL A 418 0.26 13.23 12.13
CA VAL A 418 0.79 13.36 10.76
C VAL A 418 1.71 12.18 10.42
N GLY A 419 2.62 11.80 11.32
CA GLY A 419 3.56 10.69 11.14
C GLY A 419 2.87 9.32 11.01
N ILE A 420 1.78 9.09 11.76
CA ILE A 420 0.96 7.88 11.72
C ILE A 420 0.05 7.86 10.48
N PHE A 421 -0.49 9.00 10.04
CA PHE A 421 -1.39 9.06 8.88
C PHE A 421 -0.65 8.99 7.54
N PHE A 422 0.53 9.60 7.42
CA PHE A 422 1.26 9.72 6.15
C PHE A 422 1.45 8.42 5.34
N PRO A 423 1.66 7.20 5.91
CA PRO A 423 1.76 5.97 5.14
C PRO A 423 0.51 5.68 4.30
N SER A 424 -0.67 6.17 4.71
CA SER A 424 -1.95 5.98 4.00
C SER A 424 -2.05 6.71 2.66
N VAL A 425 -1.18 7.70 2.39
CA VAL A 425 -1.08 8.38 1.10
C VAL A 425 0.13 7.92 0.28
N THR A 426 0.92 6.97 0.79
CA THR A 426 2.05 6.40 0.04
C THR A 426 1.58 5.43 -1.05
N GLY A 427 2.51 4.81 -1.78
CA GLY A 427 2.15 3.86 -2.85
C GLY A 427 1.95 4.47 -4.24
N ILE A 428 2.06 5.79 -4.42
CA ILE A 428 1.90 6.47 -5.72
C ILE A 428 2.81 5.92 -6.83
N MET A 429 3.98 5.38 -6.47
CA MET A 429 4.94 4.78 -7.41
C MET A 429 4.43 3.46 -8.01
N ALA A 430 3.43 2.81 -7.40
CA ALA A 430 2.82 1.58 -7.91
C ALA A 430 2.21 1.75 -9.32
N GLY A 431 1.70 2.94 -9.66
CA GLY A 431 1.22 3.25 -11.00
C GLY A 431 2.31 3.15 -12.09
N SER A 432 3.57 3.38 -11.74
CA SER A 432 4.72 3.25 -12.66
C SER A 432 5.40 1.87 -12.61
N ASN A 433 5.01 0.99 -11.68
CA ASN A 433 5.65 -0.30 -11.48
C ASN A 433 5.36 -1.35 -12.58
N ARG A 434 4.53 -1.05 -13.58
CA ARG A 434 4.29 -1.90 -14.76
C ARG A 434 4.53 -1.17 -16.08
N SER A 435 5.54 -0.30 -16.13
CA SER A 435 5.84 0.55 -17.29
C SER A 435 5.95 -0.21 -18.61
N GLY A 436 6.45 -1.45 -18.60
CA GLY A 436 6.67 -2.27 -19.79
C GLY A 436 5.43 -2.95 -20.38
N ASP A 437 4.33 -3.09 -19.64
CA ASP A 437 3.11 -3.78 -20.12
C ASP A 437 2.04 -2.79 -20.63
N LEU A 438 2.29 -1.48 -20.52
CA LEU A 438 1.34 -0.43 -20.90
C LEU A 438 1.38 -0.16 -22.41
N ARG A 439 0.20 -0.03 -23.04
CA ARG A 439 0.10 0.35 -24.46
C ARG A 439 0.73 1.72 -24.77
N ASP A 440 0.62 2.64 -23.82
CA ASP A 440 1.22 3.97 -23.85
C ASP A 440 1.54 4.38 -22.41
N ALA A 441 2.79 4.17 -22.00
CA ALA A 441 3.26 4.50 -20.65
C ALA A 441 3.32 6.02 -20.40
N GLN A 442 3.74 6.81 -21.41
CA GLN A 442 3.90 8.27 -21.28
C GLN A 442 2.55 8.96 -20.99
N LYS A 443 1.46 8.48 -21.55
CA LYS A 443 0.11 8.99 -21.28
C LYS A 443 -0.55 8.31 -20.07
N SER A 444 -0.38 6.99 -19.92
CA SER A 444 -1.10 6.24 -18.88
C SER A 444 -0.58 6.52 -17.47
N ILE A 445 0.74 6.64 -17.27
CA ILE A 445 1.30 6.83 -15.93
C ILE A 445 0.82 8.14 -15.30
N PRO A 446 0.89 9.32 -15.97
CA PRO A 446 0.36 10.57 -15.41
C PRO A 446 -1.15 10.52 -15.13
N VAL A 447 -1.95 10.09 -16.11
CA VAL A 447 -3.41 10.12 -16.00
C VAL A 447 -3.91 9.16 -14.92
N GLY A 448 -3.42 7.92 -14.91
CA GLY A 448 -3.84 6.92 -13.92
C GLY A 448 -3.40 7.25 -12.50
N THR A 449 -2.18 7.79 -12.31
CA THR A 449 -1.65 8.12 -10.98
C THR A 449 -2.34 9.33 -10.39
N ILE A 450 -2.53 10.41 -11.16
CA ILE A 450 -3.24 11.62 -10.68
C ILE A 450 -4.70 11.30 -10.36
N LEU A 451 -5.38 10.52 -11.22
CA LEU A 451 -6.76 10.11 -10.97
C LEU A 451 -6.88 9.25 -9.70
N ALA A 452 -5.96 8.32 -9.45
CA ALA A 452 -5.95 7.50 -8.24
C ALA A 452 -5.78 8.36 -6.97
N ILE A 453 -4.87 9.34 -6.99
CA ILE A 453 -4.64 10.27 -5.87
C ILE A 453 -5.88 11.14 -5.61
N ILE A 454 -6.56 11.61 -6.66
CA ILE A 454 -7.81 12.38 -6.51
C ILE A 454 -8.89 11.50 -5.88
N THR A 455 -9.11 10.28 -6.38
CA THR A 455 -10.08 9.34 -5.81
C THR A 455 -9.79 9.01 -4.35
N THR A 456 -8.55 8.67 -3.99
CA THR A 456 -8.21 8.36 -2.60
C THR A 456 -8.30 9.57 -1.68
N SER A 457 -7.91 10.76 -2.15
CA SER A 457 -8.06 12.01 -1.39
C SER A 457 -9.54 12.28 -1.08
N LEU A 458 -10.42 12.14 -2.08
CA LEU A 458 -11.87 12.30 -1.90
C LEU A 458 -12.45 11.30 -0.90
N VAL A 459 -11.98 10.04 -0.94
CA VAL A 459 -12.36 9.02 0.05
C VAL A 459 -11.92 9.45 1.46
N TYR A 460 -10.64 9.80 1.66
CA TYR A 460 -10.16 10.22 2.97
C TYR A 460 -10.87 11.47 3.51
N PHE A 461 -11.06 12.51 2.69
CA PHE A 461 -11.77 13.73 3.11
C PHE A 461 -13.23 13.45 3.50
N SER A 462 -13.95 12.67 2.70
CA SER A 462 -15.35 12.35 3.01
C SER A 462 -15.49 11.38 4.19
N SER A 463 -14.57 10.43 4.37
CA SER A 463 -14.54 9.54 5.55
C SER A 463 -14.29 10.31 6.84
N VAL A 464 -13.38 11.31 6.86
CA VAL A 464 -13.14 12.16 8.04
C VAL A 464 -14.41 12.88 8.49
N VAL A 465 -15.13 13.51 7.54
CA VAL A 465 -16.40 14.18 7.84
C VAL A 465 -17.47 13.18 8.28
N LEU A 466 -17.55 12.02 7.63
CA LEU A 466 -18.54 10.98 7.94
C LEU A 466 -18.36 10.43 9.37
N PHE A 467 -17.14 10.06 9.76
CA PHE A 467 -16.86 9.53 11.09
C PHE A 467 -17.14 10.56 12.18
N GLY A 468 -16.69 11.81 12.00
CA GLY A 468 -16.97 12.90 12.93
C GLY A 468 -18.44 13.29 13.04
N ALA A 469 -19.25 13.04 12.01
CA ALA A 469 -20.70 13.31 12.03
C ALA A 469 -21.53 12.16 12.61
N CYS A 470 -21.13 10.89 12.41
CA CYS A 470 -21.94 9.73 12.76
C CYS A 470 -21.64 9.12 14.13
N ILE A 471 -20.38 9.19 14.58
CA ILE A 471 -19.85 8.43 15.72
C ILE A 471 -19.59 9.36 16.91
N GLU A 472 -19.94 8.89 18.11
CA GLU A 472 -19.74 9.59 19.38
C GLU A 472 -18.24 9.78 19.70
N GLY A 473 -17.86 10.94 20.24
CA GLY A 473 -16.45 11.34 20.40
C GLY A 473 -15.66 10.49 21.38
N VAL A 474 -16.31 9.83 22.34
CA VAL A 474 -15.66 8.80 23.19
C VAL A 474 -15.30 7.54 22.41
N VAL A 475 -16.18 7.08 21.52
CA VAL A 475 -15.95 5.88 20.68
C VAL A 475 -14.88 6.17 19.63
N LEU A 476 -14.85 7.38 19.08
CA LEU A 476 -13.78 7.76 18.14
C LEU A 476 -12.39 7.76 18.80
N ARG A 477 -12.27 8.13 20.08
CA ARG A 477 -10.98 8.13 20.81
C ARG A 477 -10.56 6.75 21.31
N ASP A 478 -11.47 5.79 21.34
CA ASP A 478 -11.17 4.39 21.65
C ASP A 478 -10.54 3.70 20.43
N LYS A 479 -9.28 3.30 20.58
CA LYS A 479 -8.45 2.73 19.52
C LYS A 479 -8.76 1.24 19.24
N TYR A 480 -9.13 0.48 20.26
CA TYR A 480 -9.35 -0.98 20.19
C TYR A 480 -10.83 -1.36 20.27
N GLY A 481 -11.70 -0.39 20.59
CA GLY A 481 -13.14 -0.60 20.73
C GLY A 481 -13.53 -1.26 22.05
N ASP A 482 -12.69 -1.19 23.09
CA ASP A 482 -12.98 -1.78 24.41
C ASP A 482 -14.30 -1.24 25.01
N GLY A 483 -14.68 0.02 24.74
CA GLY A 483 -15.96 0.63 25.13
C GLY A 483 -17.17 0.15 24.31
N VAL A 484 -16.94 -0.58 23.21
CA VAL A 484 -17.97 -1.15 22.31
C VAL A 484 -17.75 -2.67 22.15
N SER A 485 -17.37 -3.34 23.23
CA SER A 485 -17.17 -4.80 23.31
C SER A 485 -16.19 -5.34 22.26
N ARG A 486 -15.06 -4.66 22.08
CA ARG A 486 -14.01 -4.94 21.07
C ARG A 486 -14.55 -5.10 19.65
N ASN A 487 -15.53 -4.30 19.28
CA ASN A 487 -15.88 -4.14 17.87
C ASN A 487 -15.02 -3.03 17.24
N LEU A 488 -14.46 -3.28 16.05
CA LEU A 488 -13.76 -2.25 15.29
C LEU A 488 -14.69 -1.05 15.05
N VAL A 489 -14.26 0.15 15.45
CA VAL A 489 -15.07 1.39 15.40
C VAL A 489 -15.54 1.76 13.98
N VAL A 490 -14.76 1.43 12.94
CA VAL A 490 -15.19 1.59 11.53
C VAL A 490 -16.23 0.52 11.15
N GLY A 491 -16.15 -0.67 11.74
CA GLY A 491 -17.06 -1.80 11.50
C GLY A 491 -18.44 -1.58 12.10
N THR A 492 -18.56 -0.98 13.29
CA THR A 492 -19.85 -0.69 13.93
C THR A 492 -20.73 0.27 13.13
N LEU A 493 -20.12 1.17 12.33
CA LEU A 493 -20.84 2.02 11.38
C LEU A 493 -21.26 1.27 10.10
N ALA A 494 -20.61 0.17 9.73
CA ALA A 494 -20.72 -0.43 8.39
C ALA A 494 -21.96 -1.32 8.19
N TRP A 495 -22.53 -1.26 6.99
CA TRP A 495 -23.67 -2.10 6.58
C TRP A 495 -23.24 -3.12 5.51
N PRO A 496 -23.71 -4.39 5.53
CA PRO A 496 -24.75 -4.96 6.41
C PRO A 496 -24.28 -5.49 7.77
N SER A 497 -22.97 -5.64 8.01
CA SER A 497 -22.44 -6.21 9.25
C SER A 497 -20.99 -5.74 9.51
N PRO A 498 -20.58 -5.53 10.78
CA PRO A 498 -19.20 -5.18 11.12
C PRO A 498 -18.15 -6.16 10.58
N TRP A 499 -18.49 -7.45 10.51
CA TRP A 499 -17.62 -8.51 10.01
C TRP A 499 -17.14 -8.29 8.56
N VAL A 500 -17.88 -7.53 7.74
CA VAL A 500 -17.45 -7.18 6.37
C VAL A 500 -16.18 -6.33 6.39
N ILE A 501 -16.05 -5.43 7.37
CA ILE A 501 -14.85 -4.59 7.52
C ILE A 501 -13.73 -5.38 8.19
N VAL A 502 -14.03 -6.20 9.21
CA VAL A 502 -13.01 -7.03 9.88
C VAL A 502 -12.33 -7.98 8.88
N ILE A 503 -13.12 -8.75 8.11
CA ILE A 503 -12.60 -9.70 7.12
C ILE A 503 -11.95 -8.97 5.93
N GLY A 504 -12.58 -7.89 5.43
CA GLY A 504 -12.08 -7.13 4.29
C GLY A 504 -10.77 -6.40 4.58
N SER A 505 -10.63 -5.79 5.76
CA SER A 505 -9.39 -5.15 6.20
C SER A 505 -8.27 -6.16 6.48
N PHE A 506 -8.58 -7.35 7.02
CA PHE A 506 -7.61 -8.43 7.19
C PHE A 506 -7.01 -8.85 5.84
N PHE A 507 -7.85 -9.22 4.86
CA PHE A 507 -7.38 -9.64 3.54
C PHE A 507 -6.70 -8.52 2.74
N SER A 508 -7.20 -7.28 2.84
CA SER A 508 -6.54 -6.11 2.27
C SER A 508 -5.10 -5.97 2.79
N THR A 509 -4.95 -6.03 4.11
CA THR A 509 -3.66 -5.83 4.78
C THR A 509 -2.68 -6.98 4.46
N CYS A 510 -3.16 -8.23 4.42
CA CYS A 510 -2.38 -9.37 3.96
C CYS A 510 -1.91 -9.20 2.51
N GLY A 511 -2.78 -8.70 1.62
CA GLY A 511 -2.46 -8.42 0.22
C GLY A 511 -1.40 -7.33 0.06
N ALA A 512 -1.52 -6.22 0.79
CA ALA A 512 -0.54 -5.13 0.79
C ALA A 512 0.82 -5.58 1.35
N GLY A 513 0.83 -6.42 2.39
CA GLY A 513 2.04 -7.06 2.92
C GLY A 513 2.72 -7.97 1.88
N LEU A 514 1.97 -8.85 1.20
CA LEU A 514 2.51 -9.71 0.13
C LEU A 514 3.05 -8.87 -1.04
N GLN A 515 2.37 -7.79 -1.42
CA GLN A 515 2.82 -6.90 -2.49
C GLN A 515 4.11 -6.16 -2.12
N SER A 516 4.24 -5.72 -0.87
CA SER A 516 5.47 -5.09 -0.36
C SER A 516 6.64 -6.08 -0.30
N LEU A 517 6.38 -7.29 0.23
CA LEU A 517 7.37 -8.37 0.36
C LEU A 517 7.81 -8.97 -0.99
N THR A 518 6.99 -8.88 -2.04
CA THR A 518 7.37 -9.24 -3.41
C THR A 518 8.05 -8.09 -4.16
N GLY A 519 7.66 -6.84 -3.88
CA GLY A 519 8.17 -5.65 -4.55
C GLY A 519 9.57 -5.22 -4.11
N ALA A 520 9.83 -5.18 -2.80
CA ALA A 520 11.11 -4.73 -2.26
C ALA A 520 12.32 -5.59 -2.73
N PRO A 521 12.25 -6.94 -2.76
CA PRO A 521 13.35 -7.75 -3.29
C PRO A 521 13.63 -7.52 -4.78
N ARG A 522 12.58 -7.31 -5.60
CA ARG A 522 12.72 -7.03 -7.04
C ARG A 522 13.37 -5.68 -7.29
N LEU A 523 13.03 -4.68 -6.47
CA LEU A 523 13.66 -3.36 -6.47
C LEU A 523 15.15 -3.44 -6.09
N LEU A 524 15.50 -4.15 -5.02
CA LEU A 524 16.90 -4.33 -4.60
C LEU A 524 17.72 -5.09 -5.66
N GLN A 525 17.14 -6.12 -6.29
CA GLN A 525 17.78 -6.86 -7.37
C GLN A 525 18.07 -5.95 -8.59
N ALA A 526 17.18 -5.01 -8.92
CA ALA A 526 17.40 -4.04 -9.99
C ALA A 526 18.56 -3.08 -9.67
N ILE A 527 18.60 -2.54 -8.45
CA ILE A 527 19.71 -1.69 -7.96
C ILE A 527 21.04 -2.46 -8.02
N ALA A 528 21.05 -3.72 -7.61
CA ALA A 528 22.25 -4.57 -7.64
C ALA A 528 22.74 -4.87 -9.07
N LYS A 529 21.82 -5.02 -10.04
CA LYS A 529 22.14 -5.27 -11.45
C LYS A 529 22.65 -4.04 -12.21
N ASP A 530 22.26 -2.83 -11.81
CA ASP A 530 22.84 -1.58 -12.32
C ASP A 530 24.31 -1.37 -11.89
N ASN A 531 24.86 -2.21 -10.99
CA ASN A 531 26.25 -2.19 -10.51
C ASN A 531 26.75 -0.85 -9.93
N ILE A 532 25.84 0.06 -9.53
CA ILE A 532 26.17 1.37 -8.93
C ILE A 532 26.92 1.21 -7.60
N ILE A 533 26.59 0.16 -6.83
CA ILE A 533 27.10 -0.07 -5.47
C ILE A 533 27.77 -1.46 -5.42
N PRO A 534 29.11 -1.55 -5.39
CA PRO A 534 29.82 -2.83 -5.53
C PRO A 534 29.44 -3.89 -4.49
N PHE A 535 29.16 -3.50 -3.24
CA PHE A 535 28.82 -4.45 -2.18
C PHE A 535 27.41 -5.07 -2.32
N LEU A 536 26.50 -4.43 -3.06
CA LEU A 536 25.13 -4.96 -3.28
C LEU A 536 25.07 -6.05 -4.35
N ARG A 537 26.16 -6.29 -5.09
CA ARG A 537 26.19 -7.22 -6.24
C ARG A 537 25.73 -8.66 -5.90
N VAL A 538 25.91 -9.11 -4.66
CA VAL A 538 25.44 -10.42 -4.17
C VAL A 538 23.91 -10.55 -4.27
N PHE A 539 23.17 -9.46 -4.03
CA PHE A 539 21.70 -9.45 -4.07
C PHE A 539 21.11 -9.43 -5.48
N GLY A 540 21.95 -9.24 -6.52
CA GLY A 540 21.53 -9.34 -7.92
C GLY A 540 21.28 -10.78 -8.38
N HIS A 541 21.77 -11.78 -7.63
CA HIS A 541 21.61 -13.19 -7.95
C HIS A 541 20.15 -13.66 -7.74
N GLY A 542 19.60 -14.34 -8.74
CA GLY A 542 18.22 -14.82 -8.73
C GLY A 542 18.07 -16.19 -9.38
N LYS A 543 16.92 -16.82 -9.14
CA LYS A 543 16.51 -18.09 -9.74
C LYS A 543 16.34 -17.93 -11.26
N VAL A 544 16.32 -19.03 -12.02
CA VAL A 544 16.09 -19.04 -13.49
C VAL A 544 14.81 -18.28 -13.90
N ASN A 545 13.81 -18.26 -13.01
CA ASN A 545 12.56 -17.51 -13.20
C ASN A 545 12.74 -15.99 -13.18
N GLY A 546 13.85 -15.46 -12.65
CA GLY A 546 14.11 -14.04 -12.37
C GLY A 546 13.89 -13.65 -10.90
N GLU A 547 13.28 -14.52 -10.09
CA GLU A 547 12.94 -14.27 -8.69
C GLU A 547 14.22 -14.19 -7.81
N PRO A 548 14.45 -13.09 -7.06
CA PRO A 548 15.66 -12.91 -6.26
C PRO A 548 15.58 -13.63 -4.91
N THR A 549 16.58 -14.46 -4.60
CA THR A 549 16.62 -15.26 -3.38
C THR A 549 17.28 -14.51 -2.21
N TRP A 550 18.49 -14.00 -2.41
CA TRP A 550 19.23 -13.28 -1.36
C TRP A 550 18.59 -11.94 -0.99
N ALA A 551 18.01 -11.23 -1.96
CA ALA A 551 17.28 -9.99 -1.68
C ALA A 551 16.00 -10.23 -0.87
N LEU A 552 15.30 -11.36 -1.10
CA LEU A 552 14.12 -11.75 -0.31
C LEU A 552 14.51 -12.05 1.14
N LEU A 553 15.62 -12.78 1.34
CA LEU A 553 16.14 -13.07 2.68
C LEU A 553 16.53 -11.79 3.44
N LEU A 554 17.21 -10.85 2.79
CA LEU A 554 17.53 -9.55 3.40
C LEU A 554 16.27 -8.74 3.73
N THR A 555 15.29 -8.73 2.83
CA THR A 555 14.00 -8.03 3.03
C THR A 555 13.26 -8.60 4.24
N ALA A 556 13.20 -9.93 4.36
CA ALA A 556 12.61 -10.59 5.53
C ALA A 556 13.35 -10.25 6.82
N LEU A 557 14.69 -10.25 6.82
CA LEU A 557 15.49 -9.89 8.01
C LEU A 557 15.28 -8.43 8.45
N ILE A 558 15.16 -7.48 7.51
CA ILE A 558 14.87 -6.08 7.84
C ILE A 558 13.40 -5.90 8.28
N ALA A 559 12.45 -6.62 7.66
CA ALA A 559 11.05 -6.60 8.08
C ALA A 559 10.87 -7.15 9.51
N GLU A 560 11.62 -8.19 9.88
CA GLU A 560 11.63 -8.75 11.24
C GLU A 560 12.05 -7.70 12.29
N LEU A 561 13.04 -6.85 11.99
CA LEU A 561 13.41 -5.72 12.87
C LEU A 561 12.22 -4.76 13.11
N GLY A 562 11.38 -4.55 12.09
CA GLY A 562 10.13 -3.78 12.22
C GLY A 562 9.08 -4.49 13.07
N ILE A 563 8.96 -5.81 12.96
CA ILE A 563 8.01 -6.62 13.73
C ILE A 563 8.41 -6.70 15.22
N LEU A 564 9.70 -6.76 15.53
CA LEU A 564 10.20 -6.79 16.92
C LEU A 564 9.85 -5.51 17.72
N ILE A 565 9.60 -4.37 17.04
CA ILE A 565 9.08 -3.15 17.66
C ILE A 565 7.66 -3.35 18.21
N ALA A 566 6.88 -4.26 17.60
CA ALA A 566 5.57 -4.75 18.06
C ALA A 566 4.43 -3.71 18.17
N SER A 567 4.68 -2.45 17.79
CA SER A 567 3.71 -1.36 17.80
C SER A 567 3.61 -0.74 16.41
N LEU A 568 2.42 -0.84 15.80
CA LEU A 568 2.13 -0.25 14.47
C LEU A 568 2.41 1.25 14.45
N ASP A 569 2.04 1.95 15.53
CA ASP A 569 2.10 3.40 15.66
C ASP A 569 3.53 3.93 15.82
N MET A 570 4.47 3.07 16.22
CA MET A 570 5.91 3.37 16.23
C MET A 570 6.59 3.04 14.89
N VAL A 571 6.10 2.03 14.16
CA VAL A 571 6.62 1.64 12.84
C VAL A 571 6.17 2.62 11.74
N ALA A 572 4.94 3.14 11.82
CA ALA A 572 4.38 4.06 10.82
C ALA A 572 5.22 5.35 10.61
N PRO A 573 5.68 6.07 11.66
CA PRO A 573 6.59 7.21 11.49
C PRO A 573 7.94 6.87 10.85
N ILE A 574 8.51 5.69 11.14
CA ILE A 574 9.79 5.23 10.55
C ILE A 574 9.63 5.05 9.04
N LEU A 575 8.54 4.41 8.61
CA LEU A 575 8.17 4.29 7.20
C LEU A 575 7.98 5.68 6.57
N SER A 576 7.24 6.57 7.24
CA SER A 576 6.97 7.93 6.76
C SER A 576 8.26 8.72 6.49
N MET A 577 9.30 8.58 7.33
CA MET A 577 10.61 9.19 7.08
C MET A 577 11.23 8.70 5.77
N PHE A 578 11.28 7.40 5.50
CA PHE A 578 11.87 6.86 4.27
C PHE A 578 11.12 7.32 3.01
N PHE A 579 9.78 7.33 3.04
CA PHE A 579 8.98 7.79 1.90
C PHE A 579 9.05 9.31 1.70
N LEU A 580 9.07 10.12 2.76
CA LEU A 580 9.28 11.57 2.66
C LEU A 580 10.66 11.89 2.07
N MET A 581 11.72 11.19 2.48
CA MET A 581 13.06 11.34 1.90
C MET A 581 13.10 10.95 0.41
N CYS A 582 12.44 9.83 0.04
CA CYS A 582 12.28 9.41 -1.35
C CYS A 582 11.59 10.50 -2.20
N TYR A 583 10.46 11.02 -1.72
CA TYR A 583 9.70 12.07 -2.41
C TYR A 583 10.45 13.41 -2.47
N LEU A 584 11.18 13.76 -1.41
CA LEU A 584 12.07 14.93 -1.38
C LEU A 584 13.12 14.86 -2.49
N PHE A 585 13.83 13.73 -2.61
CA PHE A 585 14.86 13.57 -3.65
C PHE A 585 14.28 13.57 -5.07
N VAL A 586 13.13 12.93 -5.30
CA VAL A 586 12.43 12.98 -6.60
C VAL A 586 12.05 14.42 -6.98
N ASN A 587 11.43 15.16 -6.06
CA ASN A 587 11.01 16.55 -6.30
C ASN A 587 12.22 17.48 -6.51
N LEU A 588 13.26 17.33 -5.67
CA LEU A 588 14.48 18.12 -5.74
C LEU A 588 15.23 17.87 -7.04
N ALA A 589 15.41 16.62 -7.46
CA ALA A 589 16.10 16.27 -8.70
C ALA A 589 15.39 16.86 -9.92
N CYS A 590 14.06 16.73 -10.02
CA CYS A 590 13.27 17.34 -11.10
C CYS A 590 13.43 18.88 -11.15
N ALA A 591 13.42 19.54 -9.99
CA ALA A 591 13.61 20.98 -9.90
C ALA A 591 15.03 21.40 -10.32
N VAL A 592 16.06 20.75 -9.78
CA VAL A 592 17.47 21.02 -10.09
C VAL A 592 17.78 20.79 -11.57
N GLN A 593 17.30 19.69 -12.17
CA GLN A 593 17.56 19.37 -13.58
C GLN A 593 16.89 20.36 -14.54
N THR A 594 15.73 20.92 -14.15
CA THR A 594 15.07 22.00 -14.91
C THR A 594 15.80 23.33 -14.74
N LEU A 595 16.21 23.67 -13.52
CA LEU A 595 16.92 24.92 -13.21
C LEU A 595 18.30 24.99 -13.91
N LEU A 596 19.05 23.88 -13.87
CA LEU A 596 20.36 23.73 -14.52
C LEU A 596 20.27 23.48 -16.03
N ARG A 597 19.06 23.36 -16.60
CA ARG A 597 18.81 23.08 -18.03
C ARG A 597 19.62 21.89 -18.58
N THR A 598 19.62 20.78 -17.84
CA THR A 598 20.41 19.60 -18.20
C THR A 598 20.02 19.07 -19.60
N PRO A 599 20.97 18.68 -20.48
CA PRO A 599 20.69 18.48 -21.91
C PRO A 599 19.61 17.44 -22.24
N ASN A 600 19.52 16.40 -21.41
CA ASN A 600 18.63 15.24 -21.58
C ASN A 600 17.27 15.42 -20.86
N TRP A 601 17.04 16.55 -20.19
CA TRP A 601 15.81 16.81 -19.45
C TRP A 601 14.84 17.70 -20.24
N ARG A 602 13.82 17.08 -20.84
CA ARG A 602 12.79 17.72 -21.67
C ARG A 602 11.39 17.15 -21.38
N PRO A 603 10.86 17.32 -20.15
CA PRO A 603 9.54 16.80 -19.79
C PRO A 603 8.45 17.41 -20.68
N ARG A 604 7.60 16.55 -21.25
CA ARG A 604 6.51 16.96 -22.17
C ARG A 604 5.16 17.16 -21.47
N PHE A 605 5.09 16.99 -20.15
CA PHE A 605 3.86 17.10 -19.38
C PHE A 605 3.38 18.55 -19.21
N LYS A 606 2.18 18.87 -19.71
CA LYS A 606 1.62 20.23 -19.80
C LYS A 606 1.46 20.97 -18.46
N TYR A 607 1.24 20.24 -17.36
CA TYR A 607 1.04 20.82 -16.02
C TYR A 607 2.32 20.81 -15.17
N TYR A 608 3.46 20.43 -15.73
CA TYR A 608 4.74 20.50 -15.04
C TYR A 608 5.30 21.93 -15.04
N HIS A 609 5.65 22.43 -13.85
CA HIS A 609 6.49 23.60 -13.68
C HIS A 609 7.51 23.34 -12.57
N CYS A 610 8.76 23.77 -12.78
CA CYS A 610 9.82 23.72 -11.77
C CYS A 610 9.45 24.43 -10.46
N PHE A 611 8.55 25.42 -10.52
CA PHE A 611 8.00 26.17 -9.39
C PHE A 611 6.56 25.73 -9.05
N ALA A 612 6.27 24.43 -9.04
CA ALA A 612 5.00 23.88 -8.56
C ALA A 612 4.83 24.12 -7.04
N ARG A 613 4.48 25.36 -6.70
CA ARG A 613 3.93 25.86 -5.43
C ARG A 613 4.73 25.57 -4.15
N SER A 614 5.96 26.07 -4.09
CA SER A 614 6.49 26.56 -2.80
C SER A 614 5.63 27.74 -2.31
N PRO A 615 5.14 27.74 -1.06
CA PRO A 615 4.26 28.79 -0.55
C PRO A 615 5.02 30.02 -0.04
N TRP A 616 6.08 30.45 -0.74
CA TRP A 616 6.78 31.71 -0.48
C TRP A 616 7.05 32.47 -1.79
N LYS A 617 6.19 33.46 -2.06
CA LYS A 617 6.54 34.67 -2.82
C LYS A 617 6.18 35.87 -1.95
N PRO A 618 7.19 36.68 -1.59
CA PRO A 618 7.13 38.11 -1.88
C PRO A 618 7.92 38.37 -3.16
N GLY A 619 7.44 39.29 -4.01
CA GLY A 619 8.12 39.59 -5.26
C GLY A 619 9.30 40.54 -5.06
N LEU A 620 10.43 40.23 -5.68
CA LEU A 620 11.24 41.22 -6.37
C LEU A 620 11.97 40.54 -7.53
N GLY A 621 12.01 41.18 -8.70
CA GLY A 621 12.66 40.60 -9.87
C GLY A 621 14.17 40.76 -9.81
N LEU A 622 14.93 39.67 -9.96
CA LEU A 622 16.26 39.75 -10.54
C LEU A 622 16.24 39.16 -11.95
N LYS A 623 16.41 40.06 -12.92
CA LYS A 623 16.51 39.76 -14.34
C LYS A 623 17.98 39.44 -14.64
N LEU A 624 18.35 38.16 -14.65
CA LEU A 624 19.68 37.71 -15.06
C LEU A 624 19.81 37.78 -16.59
N GLU A 625 20.15 38.95 -17.11
CA GLU A 625 20.61 39.11 -18.49
C GLU A 625 22.05 38.59 -18.62
N MET A 626 22.22 37.46 -19.31
CA MET A 626 23.55 37.03 -19.78
C MET A 626 23.87 37.74 -21.09
N GLY A 627 24.71 38.78 -21.03
CA GLY A 627 25.29 39.40 -22.23
C GLY A 627 26.36 38.49 -22.88
N PRO A 628 26.52 38.52 -24.22
CA PRO A 628 27.48 37.66 -24.91
C PRO A 628 28.91 38.22 -24.85
N GLY A 629 29.88 37.41 -24.40
CA GLY A 629 31.29 37.81 -24.25
C GLY A 629 32.29 36.75 -24.71
N SER A 630 32.79 36.92 -25.95
CA SER A 630 34.09 36.48 -26.51
C SER A 630 34.64 35.07 -26.24
N ARG A 631 35.01 34.38 -27.34
CA ARG A 631 35.91 33.22 -27.38
C ARG A 631 37.29 33.54 -26.75
N GLY A 632 37.92 32.56 -26.09
CA GLY A 632 39.29 32.70 -25.58
C GLY A 632 39.93 31.40 -25.07
N THR A 633 40.53 30.65 -26.00
CA THR A 633 41.71 29.77 -25.83
C THR A 633 41.66 28.55 -24.87
N VAL A 634 42.08 27.39 -25.40
CA VAL A 634 42.33 26.13 -24.68
C VAL A 634 43.74 26.12 -24.08
N GLY A 635 43.90 25.62 -22.85
CA GLY A 635 45.22 25.21 -22.33
C GLY A 635 45.28 25.02 -20.80
N GLY A 636 46.02 24.01 -20.35
CA GLY A 636 46.50 23.89 -18.96
C GLY A 636 45.82 22.84 -18.10
N LEU A 637 46.50 21.70 -17.88
CA LEU A 637 46.07 20.61 -17.02
C LEU A 637 46.67 20.74 -15.61
N GLY A 638 45.84 20.58 -14.56
CA GLY A 638 46.23 19.97 -13.27
C GLY A 638 47.19 20.70 -12.32
N THR A 639 46.66 21.20 -11.19
CA THR A 639 47.29 21.10 -9.85
C THR A 639 46.29 21.49 -8.74
N LEU A 640 46.65 21.23 -7.47
CA LEU A 640 45.92 21.57 -6.24
C LEU A 640 44.73 20.69 -5.85
N LEU A 641 45.05 19.43 -5.53
CA LEU A 641 44.25 18.58 -4.65
C LEU A 641 45.11 18.24 -3.41
N SER A 642 45.03 19.06 -2.35
CA SER A 642 45.67 18.79 -1.04
C SER A 642 45.27 19.81 0.03
N SER A 643 45.04 19.31 1.27
CA SER A 643 44.94 20.04 2.56
C SER A 643 43.51 20.36 3.09
N PRO A 644 43.30 20.34 4.44
CA PRO A 644 42.13 19.64 5.03
C PRO A 644 41.23 20.57 5.91
N PRO A 645 40.22 20.07 6.67
CA PRO A 645 39.06 20.88 7.06
C PRO A 645 39.25 21.74 8.32
N VAL A 646 38.54 22.86 8.36
CA VAL A 646 38.44 23.76 9.53
C VAL A 646 37.38 23.22 10.50
N GLY A 647 37.78 22.95 11.75
CA GLY A 647 36.87 22.52 12.82
C GLY A 647 36.19 23.68 13.54
N LEU A 648 34.94 23.47 14.00
CA LEU A 648 34.28 24.36 14.96
C LEU A 648 34.66 23.95 16.39
N SER A 649 35.15 24.91 17.17
CA SER A 649 35.46 24.77 18.60
C SER A 649 34.33 25.30 19.48
N TRP A 650 33.94 24.52 20.48
CA TRP A 650 33.05 24.97 21.57
C TRP A 650 33.82 25.84 22.58
N PRO A 651 33.23 26.92 23.13
CA PRO A 651 33.81 27.66 24.25
C PRO A 651 33.31 27.09 25.58
N GLU A 652 34.21 26.71 26.48
CA GLU A 652 33.88 26.43 27.88
C GLU A 652 34.83 27.23 28.82
N LYS A 653 34.23 27.81 29.87
CA LYS A 653 34.86 28.35 31.10
C LYS A 653 35.74 29.60 31.03
N THR A 654 35.17 30.68 31.57
CA THR A 654 35.81 31.47 32.64
C THR A 654 34.77 31.72 33.74
N GLY A 655 35.06 31.36 34.98
CA GLY A 655 34.28 31.77 36.15
C GLY A 655 35.19 32.42 37.20
N TRP A 656 34.66 33.39 37.94
CA TRP A 656 35.22 33.98 39.17
C TRP A 656 34.07 34.73 39.87
N GLY A 657 33.97 34.63 41.20
CA GLY A 657 32.98 35.35 42.03
C GLY A 657 32.05 34.43 42.78
#